data_AF-A0A059D5Y5-F1
#
_entry.id   AF-A0A059D5Y5-F1
#
_cell.length_a   1.000
_cell.length_b   1.000
_cell.length_c   1.000
_cell.angle_alpha   90.00
_cell.angle_beta   90.00
_cell.angle_gamma   90.00
#
_symmetry.space_group_name_H-M   'P 1'
#
loop_
_entity.id
_entity.type
_entity.pdbx_description
1 polymer ?
#
loop_
_entity_poly.entity_id
_entity_poly.type
_entity_poly.pdbx_seq_one_letter_code
_entity_poly.pdbx_strand_id
1 'polypeptide(L)'
;MGRTIQLYGFYSPISAKAVKDFLEQYTGKMTVYAVEVQKPRVGKRRTCAHVQFTDKFYGEYIISLANDENLWYGNSYIKAMERDSDVVPNPKVFQHSLDNVTLHFGCQTSEDMFTALWESPNASVKFGFGMRKLFFFLTCHFVDYKLELSYENIWQIQLHQPCGSTLKYLVIQLLGAPRIHEKDSRSPKYFMAAADDQWVREVDFTPSFCIGQSSSLCLELQHGHQLPDFDKYLDHYKEQSRWFTLKSAPPRTYRSDLVPVVLPPAGVALPYGILFKVCSLVQHGYLPWPVLDRKFFRLVDPRRMDMNVACIEHALEKLGCLKDCCYHPVTWLEEQYRRYLGSDHKPTAGTLSLDDGLVYVRRAQVTPSKMYFCGPEVNVSNRVLRNYPGDIDNFLRVSFVDEELDKIYSTNLSPRNSANEERRSGIYKRIVSTLRDGIVIGDKRFEFLAFSSSQLRDSSLWMFASSEGLTAADIRKWMGDFRNIRNVAKYAARLGQSFSSSKETLNVRKDEVERIPDVEIRRGGVKYVFSDGIGKISHQFALEVARKCGLTISTPSAFQIRYGGFKGVVAVDPTSSKKLSLRGSMLKYESSNTKLDVLAWSRYQPCFLNRQIITLLSTLGVEDHIFERKQREALCQLDAILKDPLVAQHALELMSPGENTKVLLEMLICGYEPDVEPFLSMMLRTFCASKLLDLRTKARIFVPNGRSMMGCLDETGTLEYGQVFVQFSRVGNLQFGSKTMLKSSRSESPLDAFIFQGELVVAKNPCLHPGDVRVLKAVDVPCLHHMVDCIVFPQKGKR
;
A
#
# COMPACT_ATOMS: atom_id res chain seq x y z
N MET A 1 -37.64 -1.55 7.69
CA MET A 1 -36.52 -2.52 7.77
C MET A 1 -37.11 -3.88 8.13
N GLY A 2 -36.56 -4.96 7.58
CA GLY A 2 -37.08 -6.30 7.78
C GLY A 2 -36.94 -6.83 9.20
N ARG A 3 -37.84 -7.75 9.59
CA ARG A 3 -37.85 -8.38 10.94
C ARG A 3 -36.99 -9.64 10.92
N THR A 4 -36.17 -9.85 11.95
CA THR A 4 -35.43 -11.09 12.15
C THR A 4 -36.15 -12.00 13.14
N ILE A 5 -36.36 -13.25 12.76
CA ILE A 5 -37.04 -14.27 13.57
C ILE A 5 -36.14 -15.50 13.75
N GLN A 6 -36.38 -16.24 14.82
CA GLN A 6 -35.75 -17.51 15.14
C GLN A 6 -36.76 -18.64 14.95
N LEU A 7 -36.41 -19.63 14.12
CA LEU A 7 -37.23 -20.81 13.84
C LEU A 7 -36.60 -22.07 14.44
N TYR A 8 -37.38 -22.83 15.20
CA TYR A 8 -36.95 -24.06 15.85
C TYR A 8 -37.83 -25.25 15.44
N GLY A 9 -37.21 -26.37 15.06
CA GLY A 9 -37.95 -27.61 14.77
C GLY A 9 -37.40 -28.42 13.60
N PHE A 10 -36.47 -27.87 12.82
CA PHE A 10 -35.90 -28.56 11.66
C PHE A 10 -35.06 -29.78 12.04
N TYR A 11 -35.22 -30.90 11.33
CA TYR A 11 -34.35 -32.06 11.47
C TYR A 11 -32.96 -31.76 10.88
N SER A 12 -31.90 -32.15 11.60
CA SER A 12 -30.52 -32.02 11.11
C SER A 12 -30.12 -33.25 10.27
N PRO A 13 -29.39 -33.08 9.15
CA PRO A 13 -28.91 -31.81 8.57
C PRO A 13 -29.95 -31.12 7.66
N ILE A 14 -30.04 -29.78 7.76
CA ILE A 14 -30.83 -28.93 6.86
C ILE A 14 -29.95 -27.80 6.31
N SER A 15 -30.10 -27.46 5.03
CA SER A 15 -29.37 -26.36 4.41
C SER A 15 -30.14 -25.04 4.56
N ALA A 16 -29.41 -23.91 4.61
CA ALA A 16 -30.03 -22.58 4.62
C ALA A 16 -30.92 -22.35 3.38
N LYS A 17 -30.55 -22.91 2.23
CA LYS A 17 -31.36 -22.88 1.00
C LYS A 17 -32.71 -23.59 1.18
N ALA A 18 -32.73 -24.77 1.82
CA ALA A 18 -33.97 -25.50 2.07
C ALA A 18 -34.92 -24.74 3.01
N VAL A 19 -34.40 -24.08 4.04
CA VAL A 19 -35.19 -23.21 4.94
C VAL A 19 -35.75 -22.01 4.18
N LYS A 20 -34.94 -21.37 3.34
CA LYS A 20 -35.36 -20.24 2.50
C LYS A 20 -36.46 -20.64 1.52
N ASP A 21 -36.26 -21.71 0.76
CA ASP A 21 -37.24 -22.18 -0.23
C ASP A 21 -38.55 -22.63 0.43
N PHE A 22 -38.50 -23.18 1.65
CA PHE A 22 -39.68 -23.50 2.46
C PHE A 22 -40.48 -22.25 2.84
N LEU A 23 -39.83 -21.22 3.40
CA LEU A 23 -40.53 -20.03 3.87
C LEU A 23 -41.12 -19.22 2.71
N GLU A 24 -40.42 -19.15 1.58
CA GLU A 24 -40.90 -18.46 0.37
C GLU A 24 -42.11 -19.14 -0.29
N GLN A 25 -42.48 -20.37 0.10
CA GLN A 25 -43.77 -20.97 -0.29
C GLN A 25 -44.95 -20.22 0.36
N TYR A 26 -44.75 -19.66 1.55
CA TYR A 26 -45.79 -18.94 2.30
C TYR A 26 -45.73 -17.43 2.05
N THR A 27 -44.53 -16.86 2.00
CA THR A 27 -44.34 -15.41 1.89
C THR A 27 -44.15 -14.94 0.45
N GLY A 28 -43.93 -15.84 -0.51
CA GLY A 28 -43.60 -15.52 -1.90
C GLY A 28 -42.09 -15.41 -2.13
N LYS A 29 -41.66 -15.52 -3.40
CA LYS A 29 -40.24 -15.45 -3.78
C LYS A 29 -39.63 -14.09 -3.43
N MET A 30 -38.34 -14.08 -3.07
CA MET A 30 -37.56 -12.87 -2.74
C MET A 30 -38.02 -12.12 -1.48
N THR A 31 -38.64 -12.83 -0.54
CA THR A 31 -39.07 -12.24 0.74
C THR A 31 -38.11 -12.55 1.89
N VAL A 32 -37.31 -13.61 1.76
CA VAL A 32 -36.30 -13.99 2.76
C VAL A 32 -34.97 -13.30 2.43
N TYR A 33 -34.54 -12.38 3.31
CA TYR A 33 -33.29 -11.63 3.17
C TYR A 33 -32.06 -12.40 3.65
N ALA A 34 -32.13 -13.12 4.77
CA ALA A 34 -31.01 -13.91 5.28
C ALA A 34 -31.49 -15.15 6.03
N VAL A 35 -30.73 -16.23 5.97
CA VAL A 35 -30.92 -17.45 6.76
C VAL A 35 -29.58 -17.89 7.34
N GLU A 36 -29.53 -18.11 8.65
CA GLU A 36 -28.38 -18.71 9.33
C GLU A 36 -28.84 -19.98 10.06
N VAL A 37 -28.37 -21.15 9.61
CA VAL A 37 -28.68 -22.41 10.28
C VAL A 37 -27.63 -22.69 11.35
N GLN A 38 -28.08 -22.83 12.60
CA GLN A 38 -27.19 -23.18 13.71
C GLN A 38 -26.72 -24.64 13.61
N LYS A 39 -25.55 -24.93 14.19
CA LYS A 39 -25.13 -26.33 14.42
C LYS A 39 -25.93 -26.91 15.60
N PRO A 40 -26.44 -28.15 15.51
CA PRO A 40 -27.10 -28.77 16.65
C PRO A 40 -26.13 -28.91 17.83
N ARG A 41 -26.63 -28.67 19.06
CA ARG A 41 -25.88 -29.00 20.28
C ARG A 41 -25.70 -30.52 20.34
N VAL A 42 -24.54 -30.99 20.81
CA VAL A 42 -24.19 -32.42 20.93
C VAL A 42 -25.35 -33.19 21.58
N GLY A 43 -25.87 -34.20 20.89
CA GLY A 43 -27.00 -35.04 21.36
C GLY A 43 -28.41 -34.62 20.93
N LYS A 44 -28.61 -33.47 20.25
CA LYS A 44 -29.93 -33.04 19.74
C LYS A 44 -30.07 -33.30 18.23
N ARG A 45 -31.19 -33.91 17.81
CA ARG A 45 -31.55 -34.15 16.39
C ARG A 45 -32.19 -32.96 15.68
N ARG A 46 -32.59 -31.92 16.43
CA ARG A 46 -33.28 -30.73 15.90
C ARG A 46 -32.36 -29.51 15.93
N THR A 47 -32.44 -28.70 14.88
CA THR A 47 -31.67 -27.46 14.74
C THR A 47 -32.57 -26.22 14.66
N CYS A 48 -31.92 -25.07 14.82
CA CYS A 48 -32.51 -23.75 14.79
C CYS A 48 -32.01 -23.00 13.54
N ALA A 49 -32.87 -22.20 12.93
CA ALA A 49 -32.50 -21.26 11.88
C ALA A 49 -32.89 -19.83 12.27
N HIS A 50 -32.01 -18.87 12.06
CA HIS A 50 -32.34 -17.45 12.13
C HIS A 50 -32.69 -16.95 10.74
N VAL A 51 -33.79 -16.22 10.60
CA VAL A 51 -34.28 -15.74 9.31
C VAL A 51 -34.58 -14.26 9.39
N GLN A 52 -33.93 -13.46 8.54
CA GLN A 52 -34.23 -12.05 8.35
C GLN A 52 -35.06 -11.90 7.07
N PHE A 53 -36.17 -11.17 7.13
CA PHE A 53 -37.01 -10.91 5.96
C PHE A 53 -36.66 -9.56 5.30
N THR A 54 -37.14 -9.33 4.08
CA THR A 54 -37.00 -8.03 3.40
C THR A 54 -37.91 -6.95 4.00
N ASP A 55 -39.06 -7.35 4.51
CA ASP A 55 -40.05 -6.49 5.16
C ASP A 55 -40.49 -7.08 6.51
N LYS A 56 -40.95 -6.21 7.42
CA LYS A 56 -41.41 -6.60 8.75
C LYS A 56 -42.66 -7.49 8.69
N PHE A 57 -43.53 -7.23 7.71
CA PHE A 57 -44.78 -7.93 7.48
C PHE A 57 -44.59 -9.44 7.32
N TYR A 58 -43.59 -9.87 6.55
CA TYR A 58 -43.36 -11.30 6.30
C TYR A 58 -42.90 -12.05 7.55
N GLY A 59 -42.08 -11.41 8.40
CA GLY A 59 -41.68 -11.99 9.69
C GLY A 59 -42.86 -12.14 10.64
N GLU A 60 -43.76 -11.16 10.68
CA GLU A 60 -45.02 -11.20 11.44
C GLU A 60 -45.94 -12.32 10.96
N TYR A 61 -46.10 -12.44 9.65
CA TYR A 61 -46.92 -13.46 9.03
C TYR A 61 -46.45 -14.88 9.38
N ILE A 62 -45.14 -15.14 9.30
CA ILE A 62 -44.57 -16.44 9.67
C ILE A 62 -44.73 -16.73 11.16
N ILE A 63 -44.60 -15.72 12.04
CA ILE A 63 -44.85 -15.90 13.48
C ILE A 63 -46.32 -16.25 13.73
N SER A 64 -47.27 -15.59 13.06
CA SER A 64 -48.70 -15.92 13.16
C SER A 64 -48.97 -17.37 12.76
N LEU A 65 -48.46 -17.80 11.60
CA LEU A 65 -48.61 -19.18 11.12
C LEU A 65 -48.01 -20.21 12.09
N ALA A 66 -46.91 -19.86 12.76
CA ALA A 66 -46.26 -20.69 13.76
C ALA A 66 -46.89 -20.60 15.16
N ASN A 67 -47.87 -19.73 15.40
CA ASN A 67 -48.67 -19.70 16.62
C ASN A 67 -49.99 -20.45 16.42
N ASP A 68 -50.55 -20.39 15.19
CA ASP A 68 -51.79 -21.06 14.80
C ASP A 68 -51.60 -22.55 14.42
N GLU A 69 -50.45 -23.12 14.75
CA GLU A 69 -50.07 -24.49 14.42
C GLU A 69 -50.04 -24.86 12.91
N ASN A 70 -49.90 -23.87 12.03
CA ASN A 70 -49.99 -24.03 10.58
C ASN A 70 -48.64 -24.07 9.83
N LEU A 71 -47.51 -23.96 10.54
CA LEU A 71 -46.16 -23.98 9.95
C LEU A 71 -45.46 -25.35 10.15
N TRP A 72 -45.51 -26.19 9.12
CA TRP A 72 -44.97 -27.56 9.16
C TRP A 72 -43.85 -27.77 8.13
N TYR A 73 -42.74 -28.35 8.57
CA TYR A 73 -41.65 -28.79 7.69
C TYR A 73 -41.53 -30.32 7.75
N GLY A 74 -42.05 -31.00 6.73
CA GLY A 74 -42.23 -32.45 6.77
C GLY A 74 -43.15 -32.84 7.93
N ASN A 75 -42.69 -33.77 8.80
CA ASN A 75 -43.44 -34.21 9.98
C ASN A 75 -43.08 -33.42 11.26
N SER A 76 -42.43 -32.26 11.14
CA SER A 76 -42.07 -31.43 12.29
C SER A 76 -42.77 -30.08 12.28
N TYR A 77 -43.40 -29.82 13.41
CA TYR A 77 -43.95 -28.53 13.77
C TYR A 77 -42.84 -27.50 14.02
N ILE A 78 -42.92 -26.35 13.35
CA ILE A 78 -41.93 -25.27 13.48
C ILE A 78 -42.44 -24.19 14.42
N LYS A 79 -41.63 -23.86 15.43
CA LYS A 79 -41.88 -22.73 16.34
C LYS A 79 -41.11 -21.51 15.87
N ALA A 80 -41.74 -20.34 15.93
CA ALA A 80 -41.11 -19.05 15.60
C ALA A 80 -41.07 -18.13 16.82
N MET A 81 -39.97 -17.38 16.98
CA MET A 81 -39.81 -16.35 18.00
C MET A 81 -39.14 -15.11 17.39
N GLU A 82 -39.46 -13.93 17.90
CA GLU A 82 -38.77 -12.70 17.51
C GLU A 82 -37.34 -12.65 18.07
N ARG A 83 -36.46 -11.96 17.35
CA ARG A 83 -35.07 -11.74 17.76
C ARG A 83 -34.69 -10.28 17.61
N ASP A 84 -34.09 -9.71 18.66
CA ASP A 84 -33.66 -8.29 18.70
C ASP A 84 -32.40 -7.97 17.90
N SER A 85 -31.77 -8.97 17.28
CA SER A 85 -30.53 -8.83 16.51
C SER A 85 -30.71 -9.35 15.09
N ASP A 86 -30.39 -8.50 14.12
CA ASP A 86 -30.40 -8.87 12.72
C ASP A 86 -29.29 -9.87 12.37
N VAL A 87 -29.58 -10.76 11.43
CA VAL A 87 -28.56 -11.68 10.89
C VAL A 87 -27.51 -10.89 10.09
N VAL A 88 -27.94 -9.84 9.39
CA VAL A 88 -27.06 -8.86 8.71
C VAL A 88 -27.39 -7.44 9.18
N PRO A 89 -26.47 -6.78 9.91
CA PRO A 89 -26.61 -5.36 10.24
C PRO A 89 -26.44 -4.50 8.98
N ASN A 90 -27.35 -3.54 8.74
CA ASN A 90 -27.34 -2.62 7.58
C ASN A 90 -27.25 -3.35 6.21
N PRO A 91 -28.34 -4.00 5.78
CA PRO A 91 -28.38 -4.74 4.51
C PRO A 91 -28.00 -3.85 3.32
N LYS A 92 -27.06 -4.31 2.46
CA LYS A 92 -26.73 -3.64 1.18
C LYS A 92 -27.99 -3.67 0.29
N VAL A 93 -28.66 -2.53 0.13
CA VAL A 93 -29.79 -2.38 -0.80
C VAL A 93 -29.22 -1.87 -2.13
N PHE A 94 -29.29 -2.71 -3.17
CA PHE A 94 -28.97 -2.28 -4.53
C PHE A 94 -30.12 -1.40 -5.04
N GLN A 95 -29.78 -0.24 -5.59
CA GLN A 95 -30.78 0.69 -6.14
C GLN A 95 -31.24 0.25 -7.54
N HIS A 96 -30.34 -0.40 -8.28
CA HIS A 96 -30.57 -0.84 -9.64
C HIS A 96 -30.03 -2.26 -9.85
N SER A 97 -30.75 -3.04 -10.67
CA SER A 97 -30.39 -4.40 -11.10
C SER A 97 -30.65 -4.51 -12.60
N LEU A 98 -29.65 -4.97 -13.35
CA LEU A 98 -29.76 -5.35 -14.75
C LEU A 98 -29.52 -6.86 -14.82
N ASP A 99 -30.58 -7.63 -15.03
CA ASP A 99 -30.54 -9.08 -15.06
C ASP A 99 -30.61 -9.60 -16.51
N ASN A 100 -30.08 -10.81 -16.76
CA ASN A 100 -30.03 -11.41 -18.09
C ASN A 100 -29.23 -10.60 -19.13
N VAL A 101 -28.10 -10.03 -18.69
CA VAL A 101 -27.18 -9.27 -19.54
C VAL A 101 -26.07 -10.19 -20.04
N THR A 102 -25.66 -10.07 -21.31
CA THR A 102 -24.44 -10.74 -21.77
C THR A 102 -23.25 -9.82 -21.48
N LEU A 103 -22.33 -10.31 -20.66
CA LEU A 103 -21.12 -9.59 -20.25
C LEU A 103 -19.93 -10.05 -21.10
N HIS A 104 -19.34 -9.11 -21.83
CA HIS A 104 -18.17 -9.33 -22.68
C HIS A 104 -16.93 -8.71 -22.05
N PHE A 105 -15.88 -9.50 -21.91
CA PHE A 105 -14.55 -9.07 -21.47
C PHE A 105 -13.66 -8.88 -22.69
N GLY A 106 -13.05 -7.70 -22.84
CA GLY A 106 -12.18 -7.47 -23.98
C GLY A 106 -11.54 -6.08 -24.06
N CYS A 107 -11.39 -5.61 -25.28
CA CYS A 107 -10.78 -4.31 -25.58
C CYS A 107 -11.64 -3.56 -26.61
N GLN A 108 -11.94 -2.30 -26.33
CA GLN A 108 -12.41 -1.39 -27.37
C GLN A 108 -11.24 -1.05 -28.28
N THR A 109 -11.37 -1.32 -29.58
CA THR A 109 -10.28 -1.20 -30.57
C THR A 109 -10.46 0.02 -31.49
N SER A 110 -11.66 0.58 -31.56
CA SER A 110 -11.97 1.88 -32.15
C SER A 110 -13.18 2.48 -31.45
N GLU A 111 -13.55 3.72 -31.79
CA GLU A 111 -14.77 4.35 -31.24
C GLU A 111 -16.01 3.44 -31.40
N ASP A 112 -16.12 2.81 -32.57
CA ASP A 112 -17.29 2.02 -32.96
C ASP A 112 -17.08 0.49 -32.92
N MET A 113 -16.00 -0.02 -32.33
CA MET A 113 -15.67 -1.46 -32.35
C MET A 113 -15.15 -1.98 -31.01
N PHE A 114 -15.73 -3.09 -30.56
CA PHE A 114 -15.28 -3.84 -29.39
C PHE A 114 -14.87 -5.25 -29.78
N THR A 115 -13.68 -5.66 -29.34
CA THR A 115 -13.17 -7.01 -29.51
C THR A 115 -13.34 -7.79 -28.21
N ALA A 116 -14.29 -8.73 -28.17
CA ALA A 116 -14.57 -9.61 -27.05
C ALA A 116 -13.61 -10.81 -27.04
N LEU A 117 -12.94 -11.03 -25.91
CA LEU A 117 -12.02 -12.14 -25.66
C LEU A 117 -12.72 -13.31 -24.97
N TRP A 118 -13.71 -12.99 -24.13
CA TRP A 118 -14.54 -13.96 -23.44
C TRP A 118 -15.91 -13.35 -23.16
N GLU A 119 -16.94 -14.18 -23.23
CA GLU A 119 -18.32 -13.79 -22.97
C GLU A 119 -18.92 -14.65 -21.85
N SER A 120 -19.75 -14.02 -21.03
CA SER A 120 -20.54 -14.67 -20.00
C SER A 120 -22.01 -14.29 -20.21
N PRO A 121 -22.84 -15.19 -20.76
CA PRO A 121 -24.26 -14.95 -20.88
C PRO A 121 -24.93 -14.98 -19.49
N ASN A 122 -26.13 -14.39 -19.39
CA ASN A 122 -26.97 -14.40 -18.20
C ASN A 122 -26.31 -13.82 -16.94
N ALA A 123 -25.46 -12.80 -17.09
CA ALA A 123 -24.91 -12.07 -15.97
C ALA A 123 -25.97 -11.14 -15.35
N SER A 124 -25.82 -10.89 -14.05
CA SER A 124 -26.60 -9.89 -13.30
C SER A 124 -25.68 -8.78 -12.83
N VAL A 125 -26.01 -7.53 -13.17
CA VAL A 125 -25.25 -6.34 -12.79
C VAL A 125 -26.06 -5.54 -11.79
N LYS A 126 -25.53 -5.39 -10.58
CA LYS A 126 -26.19 -4.68 -9.48
C LYS A 126 -25.33 -3.53 -9.02
N PHE A 127 -25.96 -2.39 -8.73
CA PHE A 127 -25.24 -1.21 -8.27
C PHE A 127 -26.14 -0.25 -7.51
N GLY A 128 -25.51 0.70 -6.83
CA GLY A 128 -26.17 1.78 -6.11
C GLY A 128 -25.18 2.91 -5.85
N PHE A 129 -25.63 4.15 -6.04
CA PHE A 129 -24.74 5.31 -6.08
C PHE A 129 -24.03 5.58 -4.74
N GLY A 130 -24.68 5.25 -3.62
CA GLY A 130 -24.06 5.34 -2.29
C GLY A 130 -22.90 4.36 -2.06
N MET A 131 -22.81 3.28 -2.84
CA MET A 131 -21.74 2.25 -2.70
C MET A 131 -20.52 2.52 -3.57
N ARG A 132 -20.64 3.39 -4.60
CA ARG A 132 -19.58 3.72 -5.59
C ARG A 132 -18.89 2.48 -6.19
N LYS A 133 -19.66 1.41 -6.40
CA LYS A 133 -19.20 0.12 -6.96
C LYS A 133 -20.26 -0.50 -7.88
N LEU A 134 -19.81 -1.15 -8.94
CA LEU A 134 -20.60 -2.07 -9.76
C LEU A 134 -20.31 -3.51 -9.34
N PHE A 135 -21.35 -4.31 -9.18
CA PHE A 135 -21.25 -5.73 -8.84
C PHE A 135 -21.76 -6.57 -10.00
N PHE A 136 -20.92 -7.46 -10.52
CA PHE A 136 -21.30 -8.41 -11.57
C PHE A 136 -21.37 -9.80 -10.96
N PHE A 137 -22.51 -10.46 -11.12
CA PHE A 137 -22.73 -11.84 -10.70
C PHE A 137 -22.85 -12.71 -11.94
N LEU A 138 -22.07 -13.78 -11.99
CA LEU A 138 -22.02 -14.70 -13.12
C LEU A 138 -21.74 -16.12 -12.62
N THR A 139 -22.07 -17.13 -13.43
CA THR A 139 -21.79 -18.53 -13.12
C THR A 139 -20.90 -19.10 -14.22
N CYS A 140 -19.76 -19.68 -13.85
CA CYS A 140 -18.83 -20.32 -14.77
C CYS A 140 -18.48 -21.71 -14.25
N HIS A 141 -18.53 -22.75 -15.09
CA HIS A 141 -18.25 -24.14 -14.70
C HIS A 141 -18.96 -24.61 -13.42
N PHE A 142 -20.25 -24.25 -13.27
CA PHE A 142 -21.09 -24.55 -12.09
C PHE A 142 -20.66 -23.87 -10.78
N VAL A 143 -19.79 -22.86 -10.87
CA VAL A 143 -19.34 -22.04 -9.75
C VAL A 143 -19.82 -20.61 -9.93
N ASP A 144 -20.38 -20.03 -8.88
CA ASP A 144 -20.83 -18.64 -8.87
C ASP A 144 -19.65 -17.70 -8.56
N TYR A 145 -19.52 -16.65 -9.34
CA TYR A 145 -18.53 -15.60 -9.18
C TYR A 145 -19.18 -14.23 -8.97
N LYS A 146 -18.51 -13.39 -8.17
CA LYS A 146 -18.85 -11.99 -7.94
C LYS A 146 -17.64 -11.13 -8.30
N LEU A 147 -17.82 -10.21 -9.23
CA LEU A 147 -16.84 -9.20 -9.61
C LEU A 147 -17.24 -7.86 -9.01
N GLU A 148 -16.30 -7.19 -8.35
CA GLU A 148 -16.52 -5.85 -7.80
C GLU A 148 -15.64 -4.84 -8.53
N LEU A 149 -16.25 -3.87 -9.21
CA LEU A 149 -15.56 -2.78 -9.89
C LEU A 149 -15.83 -1.46 -9.17
N SER A 150 -14.79 -0.85 -8.60
CA SER A 150 -14.90 0.49 -7.98
C SER A 150 -15.03 1.56 -9.05
N TYR A 151 -15.77 2.64 -8.74
CA TYR A 151 -15.94 3.76 -9.69
C TYR A 151 -14.60 4.45 -9.97
N GLU A 152 -13.66 4.42 -9.03
CA GLU A 152 -12.27 4.90 -9.19
C GLU A 152 -11.49 4.12 -10.25
N ASN A 153 -11.91 2.90 -10.57
CA ASN A 153 -11.30 2.04 -11.57
C ASN A 153 -12.00 2.11 -12.93
N ILE A 154 -12.97 3.01 -13.09
CA ILE A 154 -13.66 3.28 -14.35
C ILE A 154 -13.06 4.56 -14.96
N TRP A 155 -12.53 4.45 -16.17
CA TRP A 155 -12.09 5.62 -16.93
C TRP A 155 -13.32 6.37 -17.49
N GLN A 156 -14.16 5.64 -18.21
CA GLN A 156 -15.25 6.19 -19.00
C GLN A 156 -16.32 5.13 -19.23
N ILE A 157 -17.57 5.57 -19.33
CA ILE A 157 -18.69 4.73 -19.77
C ILE A 157 -19.28 5.31 -21.06
N GLN A 158 -19.46 4.46 -22.07
CA GLN A 158 -20.08 4.81 -23.35
C GLN A 158 -21.31 3.96 -23.58
N LEU A 159 -22.46 4.59 -23.82
CA LEU A 159 -23.66 3.91 -24.29
C LEU A 159 -23.79 4.05 -25.79
N HIS A 160 -23.77 2.92 -26.49
CA HIS A 160 -23.97 2.81 -27.92
C HIS A 160 -25.39 2.32 -28.23
N GLN A 161 -26.13 3.12 -28.99
CA GLN A 161 -27.50 2.80 -29.44
C GLN A 161 -27.55 2.84 -30.98
N PRO A 162 -27.17 1.76 -31.67
CA PRO A 162 -27.18 1.72 -33.12
C PRO A 162 -28.59 1.91 -33.69
N CYS A 163 -28.75 2.83 -34.64
CA CYS A 163 -30.04 3.08 -35.29
C CYS A 163 -30.61 1.81 -35.92
N GLY A 164 -31.83 1.43 -35.55
CA GLY A 164 -32.51 0.24 -36.07
C GLY A 164 -32.16 -1.07 -35.35
N SER A 165 -31.29 -1.05 -34.34
CA SER A 165 -31.01 -2.21 -33.47
C SER A 165 -31.91 -2.21 -32.24
N THR A 166 -32.40 -3.39 -31.85
CA THR A 166 -33.07 -3.59 -30.55
C THR A 166 -32.09 -3.71 -29.38
N LEU A 167 -30.82 -3.98 -29.68
CA LEU A 167 -29.73 -4.12 -28.71
C LEU A 167 -29.03 -2.79 -28.45
N LYS A 168 -28.72 -2.55 -27.18
CA LYS A 168 -27.86 -1.45 -26.72
C LYS A 168 -26.57 -2.04 -26.16
N TYR A 169 -25.46 -1.32 -26.31
CA TYR A 169 -24.16 -1.74 -25.79
C TYR A 169 -23.63 -0.71 -24.81
N LEU A 170 -23.37 -1.12 -23.57
CA LEU A 170 -22.72 -0.27 -22.57
C LEU A 170 -21.26 -0.68 -22.42
N VAL A 171 -20.34 0.15 -22.90
CA VAL A 171 -18.90 -0.09 -22.82
C VAL A 171 -18.33 0.65 -21.63
N ILE A 172 -17.67 -0.08 -20.73
CA ILE A 172 -17.00 0.43 -19.53
C ILE A 172 -15.50 0.29 -19.75
N GLN A 173 -14.79 1.41 -19.88
CA GLN A 173 -13.34 1.44 -20.00
C GLN A 173 -12.71 1.41 -18.62
N LEU A 174 -11.69 0.56 -18.45
CA LEU A 174 -11.12 0.24 -17.15
C LEU A 174 -9.76 0.93 -16.95
N LEU A 175 -9.58 1.53 -15.77
CA LEU A 175 -8.26 1.87 -15.22
C LEU A 175 -7.71 0.68 -14.41
N GLY A 176 -8.59 0.03 -13.63
CA GLY A 176 -8.29 -1.12 -12.79
C GLY A 176 -9.15 -2.35 -13.15
N ALA A 177 -8.64 -3.55 -12.91
CA ALA A 177 -9.44 -4.77 -13.04
C ALA A 177 -10.43 -4.93 -11.87
N PRO A 178 -11.57 -5.61 -12.06
CA PRO A 178 -12.51 -5.86 -10.97
C PRO A 178 -11.96 -6.89 -9.97
N ARG A 179 -12.30 -6.76 -8.69
CA ARG A 179 -11.98 -7.76 -7.67
C ARG A 179 -12.83 -9.01 -7.86
N ILE A 180 -12.18 -10.16 -7.97
CA ILE A 180 -12.82 -11.45 -8.27
C ILE A 180 -13.13 -12.22 -6.99
N HIS A 181 -14.35 -12.70 -6.82
CA HIS A 181 -14.71 -13.55 -5.71
C HIS A 181 -15.39 -14.82 -6.19
N GLU A 182 -15.01 -15.94 -5.61
CA GLU A 182 -15.65 -17.24 -5.77
C GLU A 182 -16.59 -17.50 -4.59
N LYS A 183 -17.77 -18.05 -4.85
CA LYS A 183 -18.73 -18.40 -3.80
C LYS A 183 -18.34 -19.71 -3.11
N ASP A 184 -18.14 -19.66 -1.80
CA ASP A 184 -17.90 -20.85 -0.98
C ASP A 184 -19.22 -21.64 -0.80
N SER A 185 -19.34 -22.73 -1.55
CA SER A 185 -20.50 -23.64 -1.56
C SER A 185 -20.70 -24.41 -0.24
N ARG A 186 -19.81 -24.26 0.75
CA ARG A 186 -19.90 -24.94 2.07
C ARG A 186 -20.45 -24.06 3.20
N SER A 187 -20.87 -22.83 2.92
CA SER A 187 -21.43 -21.94 3.95
C SER A 187 -22.79 -22.44 4.47
N PRO A 188 -22.99 -22.59 5.80
CA PRO A 188 -24.28 -22.97 6.39
C PRO A 188 -25.30 -21.81 6.41
N LYS A 189 -25.03 -20.71 5.71
CA LYS A 189 -25.83 -19.49 5.68
C LYS A 189 -26.36 -19.20 4.27
N TYR A 190 -27.43 -18.44 4.14
CA TYR A 190 -27.97 -17.91 2.89
C TYR A 190 -28.25 -16.42 3.08
N PHE A 191 -27.96 -15.58 2.09
CA PHE A 191 -28.25 -14.14 2.12
C PHE A 191 -28.72 -13.68 0.74
N MET A 192 -29.72 -12.81 0.70
CA MET A 192 -30.38 -12.28 -0.50
C MET A 192 -29.54 -11.21 -1.18
N ALA A 193 -28.93 -10.31 -0.40
CA ALA A 193 -27.75 -9.57 -0.82
C ALA A 193 -26.58 -10.19 -0.04
N ALA A 194 -25.67 -10.83 -0.76
CA ALA A 194 -24.68 -11.69 -0.15
C ALA A 194 -23.86 -10.98 0.93
N ALA A 195 -23.85 -11.52 2.15
CA ALA A 195 -22.88 -11.12 3.15
C ALA A 195 -21.46 -11.46 2.62
N ASP A 196 -20.49 -10.61 2.95
CA ASP A 196 -19.11 -10.74 2.46
C ASP A 196 -18.41 -12.02 2.97
N ASP A 197 -19.05 -12.80 3.86
CA ASP A 197 -18.51 -14.03 4.45
C ASP A 197 -18.65 -15.29 3.56
N GLN A 198 -19.46 -15.25 2.49
CA GLN A 198 -19.60 -16.36 1.53
C GLN A 198 -18.68 -16.26 0.32
N TRP A 199 -18.01 -15.13 0.16
CA TRP A 199 -17.22 -14.80 -1.03
C TRP A 199 -15.74 -14.84 -0.69
N VAL A 200 -15.00 -15.74 -1.34
CA VAL A 200 -13.56 -15.87 -1.17
C VAL A 200 -12.87 -15.15 -2.32
N ARG A 201 -11.90 -14.28 -2.01
CA ARG A 201 -11.10 -13.60 -3.03
C ARG A 201 -10.33 -14.63 -3.86
N GLU A 202 -10.42 -14.49 -5.18
CA GLU A 202 -9.77 -15.38 -6.14
C GLU A 202 -9.03 -14.61 -7.25
N VAL A 203 -8.23 -15.32 -8.04
CA VAL A 203 -7.58 -14.83 -9.26
C VAL A 203 -8.49 -14.96 -10.48
N ASP A 204 -7.99 -14.55 -11.65
CA ASP A 204 -8.71 -14.71 -12.91
C ASP A 204 -8.98 -16.20 -13.23
N PHE A 205 -10.26 -16.58 -13.21
CA PHE A 205 -10.74 -17.93 -13.49
C PHE A 205 -10.99 -18.20 -14.97
N THR A 206 -10.92 -17.17 -15.82
CA THR A 206 -11.27 -17.29 -17.24
C THR A 206 -10.16 -17.97 -18.04
N PRO A 207 -10.48 -18.66 -19.15
CA PRO A 207 -9.48 -19.30 -20.00
C PRO A 207 -8.45 -18.29 -20.48
N SER A 208 -7.16 -18.61 -20.37
CA SER A 208 -6.06 -17.69 -20.74
C SER A 208 -6.08 -16.33 -20.04
N PHE A 209 -6.77 -16.17 -18.91
CA PHE A 209 -6.77 -14.93 -18.12
C PHE A 209 -7.37 -13.73 -18.88
N CYS A 210 -8.54 -13.92 -19.50
CA CYS A 210 -9.22 -12.90 -20.29
C CYS A 210 -9.55 -11.65 -19.48
N ILE A 211 -9.98 -11.77 -18.21
CA ILE A 211 -10.29 -10.62 -17.35
C ILE A 211 -9.02 -9.77 -17.18
N GLY A 212 -7.88 -10.41 -16.92
CA GLY A 212 -6.61 -9.73 -16.78
C GLY A 212 -6.14 -9.07 -18.08
N GLN A 213 -6.46 -9.65 -19.23
CA GLN A 213 -6.13 -9.10 -20.56
C GLN A 213 -7.05 -7.96 -21.01
N SER A 214 -8.23 -7.83 -20.41
CA SER A 214 -9.21 -6.80 -20.78
C SER A 214 -8.77 -5.40 -20.35
N SER A 215 -9.02 -4.44 -21.23
CA SER A 215 -8.98 -3.01 -20.92
C SER A 215 -10.38 -2.40 -20.83
N SER A 216 -11.42 -3.18 -21.17
CA SER A 216 -12.80 -2.73 -21.21
C SER A 216 -13.78 -3.89 -21.00
N LEU A 217 -14.96 -3.58 -20.47
CA LEU A 217 -16.11 -4.47 -20.39
C LEU A 217 -17.20 -3.97 -21.34
N CYS A 218 -17.96 -4.86 -21.96
CA CYS A 218 -19.13 -4.49 -22.76
C CYS A 218 -20.36 -5.27 -22.27
N LEU A 219 -21.42 -4.56 -21.90
CA LEU A 219 -22.71 -5.14 -21.57
C LEU A 219 -23.62 -5.06 -22.79
N GLU A 220 -24.10 -6.20 -23.25
CA GLU A 220 -25.10 -6.30 -24.30
C GLU A 220 -26.50 -6.35 -23.65
N LEU A 221 -27.29 -5.33 -23.90
CA LEU A 221 -28.57 -5.08 -23.24
C LEU A 221 -29.73 -5.26 -24.22
N GLN A 222 -30.72 -6.07 -23.82
CA GLN A 222 -31.95 -6.27 -24.58
C GLN A 222 -32.93 -5.09 -24.44
N HIS A 223 -33.87 -4.99 -25.39
CA HIS A 223 -34.91 -3.97 -25.41
C HIS A 223 -35.81 -4.09 -24.17
N GLY A 224 -35.80 -3.06 -23.31
CA GLY A 224 -36.58 -3.02 -22.05
C GLY A 224 -35.76 -2.71 -20.79
N HIS A 225 -34.43 -2.80 -20.85
CA HIS A 225 -33.58 -2.37 -19.73
C HIS A 225 -33.65 -0.85 -19.55
N GLN A 226 -34.17 -0.39 -18.41
CA GLN A 226 -34.02 1.00 -17.98
C GLN A 226 -32.63 1.19 -17.42
N LEU A 227 -31.81 1.95 -18.14
CA LEU A 227 -30.53 2.40 -17.63
C LEU A 227 -30.77 3.58 -16.68
N PRO A 228 -30.02 3.66 -15.58
CA PRO A 228 -30.05 4.83 -14.72
C PRO A 228 -29.43 6.04 -15.40
N ASP A 229 -29.66 7.22 -14.84
CA ASP A 229 -29.01 8.48 -15.22
C ASP A 229 -27.52 8.46 -14.84
N PHE A 230 -26.69 7.73 -15.60
CA PHE A 230 -25.24 7.64 -15.34
C PHE A 230 -24.55 9.00 -15.38
N ASP A 231 -25.05 9.92 -16.20
CA ASP A 231 -24.63 11.32 -16.32
C ASP A 231 -24.70 12.10 -15.00
N LYS A 232 -25.63 11.76 -14.10
CA LYS A 232 -25.76 12.43 -12.79
C LYS A 232 -24.72 11.98 -11.76
N TYR A 233 -24.08 10.84 -11.97
CA TYR A 233 -23.24 10.20 -10.95
C TYR A 233 -21.83 9.83 -11.41
N LEU A 234 -21.57 9.91 -12.72
CA LEU A 234 -20.27 9.63 -13.32
C LEU A 234 -19.88 10.77 -14.26
N ASP A 235 -18.74 11.40 -13.98
CA ASP A 235 -18.26 12.59 -14.71
C ASP A 235 -17.91 12.33 -16.19
N HIS A 236 -17.80 11.06 -16.61
CA HIS A 236 -17.32 10.65 -17.93
C HIS A 236 -18.25 9.66 -18.64
N TYR A 237 -19.55 9.96 -18.65
CA TYR A 237 -20.56 9.26 -19.43
C TYR A 237 -20.75 9.90 -20.82
N LYS A 238 -20.81 9.08 -21.87
CA LYS A 238 -21.08 9.53 -23.26
C LYS A 238 -22.15 8.66 -23.90
N GLU A 239 -23.12 9.28 -24.57
CA GLU A 239 -24.09 8.57 -25.42
C GLU A 239 -23.77 8.77 -26.89
N GLN A 240 -23.84 7.69 -27.66
CA GLN A 240 -23.56 7.70 -29.09
C GLN A 240 -24.63 6.90 -29.84
N SER A 241 -25.27 7.54 -30.81
CA SER A 241 -26.24 6.92 -31.72
C SER A 241 -25.58 6.47 -33.03
N ARG A 242 -24.36 5.93 -32.94
CA ARG A 242 -23.58 5.47 -34.10
C ARG A 242 -23.66 3.94 -34.25
N TRP A 243 -23.21 3.46 -35.41
CA TRP A 243 -23.04 2.03 -35.65
C TRP A 243 -21.99 1.47 -34.67
N PHE A 244 -22.26 0.32 -34.06
CA PHE A 244 -21.33 -0.32 -33.12
C PHE A 244 -21.17 -1.80 -33.46
N THR A 245 -19.93 -2.27 -33.58
CA THR A 245 -19.61 -3.64 -33.98
C THR A 245 -18.95 -4.40 -32.83
N LEU A 246 -19.60 -5.49 -32.41
CA LEU A 246 -19.03 -6.46 -31.48
C LEU A 246 -18.37 -7.60 -32.27
N LYS A 247 -17.06 -7.81 -32.07
CA LYS A 247 -16.28 -8.85 -32.72
C LYS A 247 -15.73 -9.82 -31.68
N SER A 248 -16.00 -11.12 -31.83
CA SER A 248 -15.33 -12.14 -31.02
C SER A 248 -13.93 -12.43 -31.58
N ALA A 249 -12.94 -12.49 -30.70
CA ALA A 249 -11.57 -12.89 -31.03
C ALA A 249 -10.99 -13.74 -29.90
N PRO A 250 -10.21 -14.79 -30.20
CA PRO A 250 -9.59 -15.58 -29.15
C PRO A 250 -8.60 -14.74 -28.33
N PRO A 251 -8.50 -14.96 -27.01
CA PRO A 251 -7.49 -14.31 -26.19
C PRO A 251 -6.09 -14.72 -26.64
N ARG A 252 -5.11 -13.87 -26.34
CA ARG A 252 -3.72 -14.25 -26.56
C ARG A 252 -3.34 -15.29 -25.52
N THR A 253 -2.76 -16.40 -25.97
CA THR A 253 -2.25 -17.44 -25.07
C THR A 253 -0.92 -17.00 -24.46
N TYR A 254 -0.89 -16.94 -23.14
CA TYR A 254 0.30 -16.64 -22.37
C TYR A 254 0.81 -17.89 -21.65
N ARG A 255 2.13 -18.00 -21.50
CA ARG A 255 2.76 -19.08 -20.73
C ARG A 255 2.61 -18.91 -19.22
N SER A 256 2.26 -17.71 -18.78
CA SER A 256 2.13 -17.30 -17.39
C SER A 256 0.84 -16.50 -17.23
N ASP A 257 0.30 -16.51 -16.02
CA ASP A 257 -0.85 -15.73 -15.57
C ASP A 257 -0.52 -14.24 -15.36
N LEU A 258 0.74 -13.83 -15.56
CA LEU A 258 1.20 -12.45 -15.54
C LEU A 258 0.82 -11.71 -16.83
N VAL A 259 -0.45 -11.37 -16.96
CA VAL A 259 -1.03 -10.68 -18.13
C VAL A 259 -1.43 -9.24 -17.81
N PRO A 260 -1.60 -8.37 -18.82
CA PRO A 260 -1.15 -8.53 -20.20
C PRO A 260 0.32 -8.10 -20.33
N VAL A 261 1.16 -8.93 -20.96
CA VAL A 261 2.54 -8.57 -21.32
C VAL A 261 2.68 -8.66 -22.83
N VAL A 262 2.82 -7.52 -23.49
CA VAL A 262 2.85 -7.48 -24.95
C VAL A 262 4.18 -8.06 -25.45
N LEU A 263 4.11 -9.03 -26.36
CA LEU A 263 5.30 -9.56 -27.05
C LEU A 263 5.38 -8.99 -28.48
N PRO A 264 6.54 -8.43 -28.88
CA PRO A 264 6.76 -8.01 -30.26
C PRO A 264 6.61 -9.16 -31.26
N PRO A 265 6.23 -8.89 -32.52
CA PRO A 265 6.21 -9.88 -33.59
C PRO A 265 7.59 -10.49 -33.85
N ALA A 266 7.62 -11.69 -34.41
CA ALA A 266 8.86 -12.38 -34.78
C ALA A 266 9.77 -11.48 -35.65
N GLY A 267 11.05 -11.39 -35.27
CA GLY A 267 12.05 -10.56 -35.94
C GLY A 267 12.06 -9.08 -35.54
N VAL A 268 11.29 -8.68 -34.51
CA VAL A 268 11.43 -7.38 -33.85
C VAL A 268 11.94 -7.59 -32.42
N ALA A 269 13.09 -7.01 -32.10
CA ALA A 269 13.66 -7.04 -30.75
C ALA A 269 13.74 -5.62 -30.20
N LEU A 270 12.79 -5.23 -29.35
CA LEU A 270 12.77 -3.88 -28.78
C LEU A 270 13.71 -3.78 -27.57
N PRO A 271 14.37 -2.63 -27.35
CA PRO A 271 15.02 -2.35 -26.08
C PRO A 271 14.06 -2.51 -24.91
N TYR A 272 14.57 -3.02 -23.80
CA TYR A 272 13.80 -3.29 -22.58
C TYR A 272 12.98 -2.07 -22.12
N GLY A 273 13.56 -0.87 -22.07
CA GLY A 273 12.87 0.35 -21.64
C GLY A 273 11.64 0.69 -22.49
N ILE A 274 11.76 0.58 -23.81
CA ILE A 274 10.67 0.84 -24.76
C ILE A 274 9.58 -0.22 -24.60
N LEU A 275 9.94 -1.51 -24.57
CA LEU A 275 8.97 -2.59 -24.42
C LEU A 275 8.22 -2.50 -23.09
N PHE A 276 8.92 -2.14 -22.01
CA PHE A 276 8.34 -1.91 -20.70
C PHE A 276 7.28 -0.80 -20.75
N LYS A 277 7.59 0.34 -21.40
CA LYS A 277 6.63 1.44 -21.54
C LYS A 277 5.43 1.07 -22.43
N VAL A 278 5.64 0.33 -23.53
CA VAL A 278 4.53 -0.17 -24.36
C VAL A 278 3.59 -1.08 -23.56
N CYS A 279 4.16 -2.02 -22.79
CA CYS A 279 3.37 -2.88 -21.90
C CYS A 279 2.64 -2.06 -20.83
N SER A 280 3.30 -1.05 -20.25
CA SER A 280 2.68 -0.14 -19.28
C SER A 280 1.46 0.59 -19.88
N LEU A 281 1.58 1.15 -21.09
CA LEU A 281 0.48 1.83 -21.77
C LEU A 281 -0.72 0.90 -22.03
N VAL A 282 -0.45 -0.35 -22.41
CA VAL A 282 -1.51 -1.37 -22.58
C VAL A 282 -2.17 -1.73 -21.26
N GLN A 283 -1.37 -1.98 -20.22
CA GLN A 283 -1.87 -2.42 -18.92
C GLN A 283 -2.75 -1.37 -18.25
N HIS A 284 -2.48 -0.07 -18.47
CA HIS A 284 -3.27 1.05 -17.96
C HIS A 284 -4.37 1.53 -18.93
N GLY A 285 -4.60 0.81 -20.04
CA GLY A 285 -5.71 1.08 -20.95
C GLY A 285 -5.49 2.21 -21.97
N TYR A 286 -4.32 2.83 -22.02
CA TYR A 286 -4.01 3.89 -23.01
C TYR A 286 -3.90 3.35 -24.44
N LEU A 287 -3.53 2.08 -24.58
CA LEU A 287 -3.41 1.38 -25.85
C LEU A 287 -4.19 0.06 -25.83
N PRO A 288 -5.06 -0.21 -26.81
CA PRO A 288 -5.63 -1.54 -26.97
C PRO A 288 -4.55 -2.47 -27.53
N TRP A 289 -4.19 -3.54 -26.82
CA TRP A 289 -3.20 -4.48 -27.35
C TRP A 289 -3.58 -5.13 -28.69
N PRO A 290 -4.86 -5.37 -29.04
CA PRO A 290 -5.21 -5.98 -30.33
C PRO A 290 -4.88 -5.10 -31.55
N VAL A 291 -4.74 -3.78 -31.37
CA VAL A 291 -4.41 -2.86 -32.48
C VAL A 291 -2.89 -2.72 -32.72
N LEU A 292 -2.06 -3.31 -31.85
CA LEU A 292 -0.60 -3.19 -31.96
C LEU A 292 -0.05 -4.16 -33.02
N ASP A 293 -0.02 -3.69 -34.26
CA ASP A 293 0.43 -4.45 -35.42
C ASP A 293 1.95 -4.35 -35.67
N ARG A 294 2.44 -5.04 -36.70
CA ARG A 294 3.86 -5.01 -37.08
C ARG A 294 4.35 -3.60 -37.45
N LYS A 295 3.47 -2.72 -37.93
CA LYS A 295 3.83 -1.34 -38.30
C LYS A 295 4.08 -0.51 -37.04
N PHE A 296 3.23 -0.63 -36.02
CA PHE A 296 3.46 -0.03 -34.71
C PHE A 296 4.84 -0.43 -34.14
N PHE A 297 5.13 -1.74 -34.09
CA PHE A 297 6.41 -2.22 -33.55
C PHE A 297 7.64 -1.75 -34.34
N ARG A 298 7.50 -1.43 -35.64
CA ARG A 298 8.58 -0.82 -36.43
C ARG A 298 8.79 0.65 -36.07
N LEU A 299 7.73 1.39 -35.76
CA LEU A 299 7.79 2.80 -35.36
C LEU A 299 8.41 3.02 -33.98
N VAL A 300 8.44 1.98 -33.14
CA VAL A 300 9.09 2.02 -31.82
C VAL A 300 10.40 1.23 -31.75
N ASP A 301 10.89 0.69 -32.88
CA ASP A 301 12.21 0.03 -32.96
C ASP A 301 13.28 1.06 -33.37
N PRO A 302 14.17 1.48 -32.46
CA PRO A 302 15.18 2.51 -32.75
C PRO A 302 16.20 2.09 -33.82
N ARG A 303 16.31 0.80 -34.16
CA ARG A 303 17.20 0.33 -35.23
C ARG A 303 16.61 0.49 -36.63
N ARG A 304 15.28 0.69 -36.70
CA ARG A 304 14.53 0.76 -37.96
C ARG A 304 14.05 2.17 -38.28
N MET A 305 14.14 3.08 -37.31
CA MET A 305 13.77 4.48 -37.44
C MET A 305 15.03 5.32 -37.40
N ASP A 306 15.10 6.34 -38.24
CA ASP A 306 16.19 7.35 -38.24
C ASP A 306 15.95 8.38 -37.13
N MET A 307 15.62 7.88 -35.93
CA MET A 307 15.12 8.63 -34.79
C MET A 307 15.82 8.14 -33.53
N ASN A 308 16.30 9.08 -32.70
CA ASN A 308 16.93 8.73 -31.44
C ASN A 308 15.91 8.09 -30.48
N VAL A 309 16.36 7.13 -29.66
CA VAL A 309 15.61 6.46 -28.58
C VAL A 309 14.83 7.47 -27.73
N ALA A 310 15.45 8.60 -27.40
CA ALA A 310 14.83 9.67 -26.61
C ALA A 310 13.52 10.20 -27.21
N CYS A 311 13.43 10.32 -28.53
CA CYS A 311 12.21 10.76 -29.20
C CYS A 311 11.11 9.69 -29.13
N ILE A 312 11.48 8.41 -29.21
CA ILE A 312 10.54 7.29 -29.07
C ILE A 312 10.00 7.25 -27.64
N GLU A 313 10.87 7.31 -26.63
CA GLU A 313 10.48 7.33 -25.22
C GLU A 313 9.59 8.53 -24.90
N HIS A 314 9.95 9.72 -25.40
CA HIS A 314 9.14 10.92 -25.24
C HIS A 314 7.77 10.83 -25.93
N ALA A 315 7.69 10.23 -27.12
CA ALA A 315 6.42 9.99 -27.80
C ALA A 315 5.52 9.02 -27.02
N LEU A 316 6.09 7.94 -26.47
CA LEU A 316 5.37 6.99 -25.62
C LEU A 316 4.93 7.64 -24.29
N GLU A 317 5.72 8.56 -23.73
CA GLU A 317 5.31 9.33 -22.56
C GLU A 317 4.10 10.22 -22.88
N LYS A 318 4.14 10.93 -24.01
CA LYS A 318 3.00 11.74 -24.47
C LYS A 318 1.73 10.92 -24.71
N LEU A 319 1.85 9.68 -25.21
CA LEU A 319 0.69 8.77 -25.32
C LEU A 319 0.06 8.48 -23.96
N GLY A 320 0.86 8.33 -22.91
CA GLY A 320 0.38 8.12 -21.54
C GLY A 320 -0.26 9.35 -20.91
N CYS A 321 -0.09 10.54 -21.49
CA CYS A 321 -0.73 11.78 -21.03
C CYS A 321 -2.01 12.12 -21.80
N LEU A 322 -2.44 11.28 -22.75
CA LEU A 322 -3.70 11.51 -23.47
C LEU A 322 -4.90 11.36 -22.53
N LYS A 323 -5.94 12.18 -22.78
CA LYS A 323 -7.20 12.13 -22.03
C LYS A 323 -8.07 10.93 -22.38
N ASP A 324 -7.88 10.38 -23.58
CA ASP A 324 -8.63 9.25 -24.13
C ASP A 324 -7.67 8.14 -24.62
N CYS A 325 -8.17 6.92 -24.71
CA CYS A 325 -7.46 5.78 -25.30
C CYS A 325 -7.08 6.05 -26.76
N CYS A 326 -5.85 5.70 -27.16
CA CYS A 326 -5.38 5.87 -28.53
C CYS A 326 -5.68 4.63 -29.38
N TYR A 327 -6.77 4.68 -30.16
CA TYR A 327 -7.18 3.60 -31.06
C TYR A 327 -6.35 3.51 -32.36
N HIS A 328 -5.70 4.61 -32.77
CA HIS A 328 -4.88 4.68 -33.97
C HIS A 328 -3.42 5.05 -33.63
N PRO A 329 -2.69 4.19 -32.91
CA PRO A 329 -1.36 4.53 -32.40
C PRO A 329 -0.32 4.74 -33.51
N VAL A 330 -0.47 4.04 -34.64
CA VAL A 330 0.43 4.17 -35.80
C VAL A 330 0.35 5.58 -36.40
N THR A 331 -0.84 6.06 -36.72
CA THR A 331 -1.03 7.38 -37.34
C THR A 331 -0.61 8.48 -36.37
N TRP A 332 -0.93 8.32 -35.09
CA TRP A 332 -0.52 9.25 -34.04
C TRP A 332 1.02 9.35 -33.93
N LEU A 333 1.73 8.22 -33.92
CA LEU A 333 3.19 8.20 -33.86
C LEU A 333 3.82 8.84 -35.12
N GLU A 334 3.30 8.53 -36.32
CA GLU A 334 3.76 9.14 -37.57
C GLU A 334 3.60 10.68 -37.55
N GLU A 335 2.50 11.18 -37.01
CA GLU A 335 2.28 12.62 -36.83
C GLU A 335 3.23 13.25 -35.82
N GLN A 336 3.44 12.60 -34.66
CA GLN A 336 4.40 13.12 -33.68
C GLN A 336 5.82 13.13 -34.22
N TYR A 337 6.23 12.09 -34.94
CA TYR A 337 7.56 12.04 -35.54
C TYR A 337 7.73 13.08 -36.65
N ARG A 338 6.68 13.35 -37.45
CA ARG A 338 6.68 14.49 -38.39
C ARG A 338 6.92 15.82 -37.68
N ARG A 339 6.29 16.03 -36.52
CA ARG A 339 6.50 17.25 -35.69
C ARG A 339 7.93 17.33 -35.16
N TYR A 340 8.54 16.22 -34.76
CA TYR A 340 9.94 16.22 -34.32
C TYR A 340 10.93 16.46 -35.46
N LEU A 341 10.66 15.96 -36.65
CA LEU A 341 11.50 16.17 -37.83
C LEU A 341 11.43 17.61 -38.33
N GLY A 342 10.29 18.29 -38.15
CA GLY A 342 10.12 19.72 -38.48
C GLY A 342 10.52 20.69 -37.36
N SER A 343 10.99 20.21 -36.22
CA SER A 343 11.45 21.02 -35.08
C SER A 343 12.97 21.03 -35.00
N ASP A 344 13.58 22.21 -34.87
CA ASP A 344 15.03 22.34 -34.62
C ASP A 344 15.44 21.77 -33.26
N HIS A 345 14.49 21.65 -32.32
CA HIS A 345 14.71 21.13 -30.98
C HIS A 345 14.07 19.75 -30.83
N LYS A 346 14.85 18.70 -31.12
CA LYS A 346 14.43 17.31 -30.91
C LYS A 346 14.45 16.97 -29.42
N PRO A 347 13.50 16.15 -28.92
CA PRO A 347 13.54 15.65 -27.56
C PRO A 347 14.87 14.92 -27.27
N THR A 348 15.63 15.45 -26.32
CA THR A 348 16.83 14.81 -25.78
C THR A 348 16.43 13.83 -24.67
N ALA A 349 17.29 12.84 -24.39
CA ALA A 349 17.05 11.87 -23.34
C ALA A 349 16.87 12.59 -21.99
N GLY A 350 15.63 12.64 -21.52
CA GLY A 350 15.23 13.36 -20.31
C GLY A 350 15.49 12.53 -19.07
N THR A 351 16.75 12.15 -18.82
CA THR A 351 17.14 11.76 -17.47
C THR A 351 17.61 13.03 -16.79
N LEU A 352 16.72 13.71 -16.07
CA LEU A 352 17.12 14.77 -15.15
C LEU A 352 18.27 14.22 -14.30
N SER A 353 19.37 14.96 -14.21
CA SER A 353 20.44 14.60 -13.28
C SER A 353 19.82 14.55 -11.89
N LEU A 354 19.67 13.35 -11.36
CA LEU A 354 19.13 13.16 -10.03
C LEU A 354 20.16 13.61 -9.00
N ASP A 355 19.67 14.09 -7.86
CA ASP A 355 20.52 14.39 -6.71
C ASP A 355 21.26 13.15 -6.22
N ASP A 356 22.42 13.37 -5.61
CA ASP A 356 23.26 12.32 -5.01
C ASP A 356 22.46 11.42 -4.06
N GLY A 357 22.31 10.15 -4.45
CA GLY A 357 21.63 9.11 -3.67
C GLY A 357 20.22 8.77 -4.13
N LEU A 358 19.74 9.36 -5.23
CA LEU A 358 18.50 8.96 -5.91
C LEU A 358 18.79 8.09 -7.13
N VAL A 359 17.83 7.23 -7.50
CA VAL A 359 17.95 6.32 -8.66
C VAL A 359 16.58 6.08 -9.29
N TYR A 360 16.55 6.00 -10.62
CA TYR A 360 15.38 5.61 -11.38
C TYR A 360 15.20 4.10 -11.34
N VAL A 361 14.04 3.64 -10.88
CA VAL A 361 13.74 2.21 -10.74
C VAL A 361 12.39 1.91 -11.35
N ARG A 362 12.34 0.85 -12.16
CA ARG A 362 11.08 0.33 -12.72
C ARG A 362 10.39 -0.57 -11.70
N ARG A 363 9.06 -0.52 -11.69
CA ARG A 363 8.23 -1.28 -10.74
C ARG A 363 7.20 -2.13 -11.48
N ALA A 364 7.00 -3.35 -11.01
CA ALA A 364 5.88 -4.20 -11.41
C ALA A 364 4.95 -4.41 -10.21
N GLN A 365 3.65 -4.14 -10.40
CA GLN A 365 2.61 -4.39 -9.42
C GLN A 365 1.80 -5.60 -9.89
N VAL A 366 1.75 -6.66 -9.09
CA VAL A 366 1.03 -7.88 -9.39
C VAL A 366 -0.24 -7.89 -8.55
N THR A 367 -1.39 -7.84 -9.21
CA THR A 367 -2.71 -7.98 -8.61
C THR A 367 -3.24 -9.40 -8.83
N PRO A 368 -4.32 -9.80 -8.15
CA PRO A 368 -4.96 -11.10 -8.40
C PRO A 368 -5.40 -11.32 -9.85
N SER A 369 -5.80 -10.28 -10.57
CA SER A 369 -6.30 -10.41 -11.94
C SER A 369 -5.23 -10.15 -13.02
N LYS A 370 -4.32 -9.19 -12.80
CA LYS A 370 -3.33 -8.77 -13.82
C LYS A 370 -2.04 -8.20 -13.21
N MET A 371 -1.19 -7.67 -14.07
CA MET A 371 0.07 -7.02 -13.69
C MET A 371 0.17 -5.63 -14.34
N TYR A 372 0.76 -4.68 -13.62
CA TYR A 372 0.97 -3.31 -14.04
C TYR A 372 2.45 -2.93 -13.96
N PHE A 373 2.96 -2.31 -15.01
CA PHE A 373 4.31 -1.78 -15.11
C PHE A 373 4.28 -0.28 -14.87
N CYS A 374 5.03 0.17 -13.86
CA CYS A 374 5.09 1.56 -13.43
C CYS A 374 6.53 2.09 -13.51
N GLY A 375 6.64 3.39 -13.69
CA GLY A 375 7.91 4.10 -13.69
C GLY A 375 8.59 4.16 -15.06
N PRO A 376 9.91 4.45 -15.09
CA PRO A 376 10.81 4.51 -13.93
C PRO A 376 10.45 5.59 -12.90
N GLU A 377 10.38 5.20 -11.62
CA GLU A 377 10.11 6.09 -10.48
C GLU A 377 11.42 6.50 -9.80
N VAL A 378 11.46 7.71 -9.22
CA VAL A 378 12.60 8.15 -8.41
C VAL A 378 12.53 7.48 -7.05
N ASN A 379 13.58 6.74 -6.68
CA ASN A 379 13.71 6.13 -5.36
C ASN A 379 15.02 6.51 -4.70
N VAL A 380 15.01 6.58 -3.36
CA VAL A 380 16.24 6.64 -2.57
C VAL A 380 17.01 5.33 -2.79
N SER A 381 18.25 5.48 -3.22
CA SER A 381 19.15 4.39 -3.52
C SER A 381 19.49 3.56 -2.28
N ASN A 382 20.03 2.37 -2.52
CA ASN A 382 20.50 1.47 -1.49
C ASN A 382 21.88 0.91 -1.85
N ARG A 383 22.51 0.23 -0.89
CA ARG A 383 23.88 -0.27 -1.02
C ARG A 383 24.08 -1.14 -2.27
N VAL A 384 23.07 -1.93 -2.63
CA VAL A 384 23.15 -2.87 -3.76
C VAL A 384 23.10 -2.10 -5.07
N LEU A 385 22.11 -1.23 -5.27
CA LEU A 385 21.96 -0.45 -6.49
C LEU A 385 23.18 0.44 -6.76
N ARG A 386 23.76 1.04 -5.71
CA ARG A 386 25.01 1.82 -5.82
C ARG A 386 26.22 1.01 -6.25
N ASN A 387 26.27 -0.27 -5.91
CA ASN A 387 27.38 -1.13 -6.27
C ASN A 387 27.29 -1.64 -7.73
N TYR A 388 26.07 -1.69 -8.28
CA TYR A 388 25.82 -2.16 -9.66
C TYR A 388 25.13 -1.07 -10.51
N PRO A 389 25.76 0.11 -10.70
CA PRO A 389 25.15 1.21 -11.44
C PRO A 389 24.96 0.90 -12.93
N GLY A 390 25.75 -0.02 -13.52
CA GLY A 390 25.60 -0.46 -14.90
C GLY A 390 24.42 -1.41 -15.13
N ASP A 391 23.91 -2.05 -14.07
CA ASP A 391 22.85 -3.06 -14.13
C ASP A 391 21.53 -2.54 -13.55
N ILE A 392 21.32 -1.22 -13.40
CA ILE A 392 20.08 -0.66 -12.82
C ILE A 392 18.84 -1.12 -13.58
N ASP A 393 18.92 -1.20 -14.90
CA ASP A 393 17.86 -1.73 -15.76
C ASP A 393 17.59 -3.24 -15.62
N ASN A 394 18.45 -3.94 -14.87
CA ASN A 394 18.28 -5.34 -14.51
C ASN A 394 17.65 -5.50 -13.12
N PHE A 395 17.46 -4.44 -12.35
CA PHE A 395 16.69 -4.47 -11.11
C PHE A 395 15.22 -4.11 -11.37
N LEU A 396 14.33 -4.95 -10.86
CA LEU A 396 12.88 -4.70 -10.89
C LEU A 396 12.32 -4.74 -9.48
N ARG A 397 11.62 -3.67 -9.09
CA ARG A 397 10.89 -3.67 -7.82
C ARG A 397 9.52 -4.30 -8.06
N VAL A 398 9.20 -5.37 -7.35
CA VAL A 398 7.90 -6.05 -7.48
C VAL A 398 7.06 -5.79 -6.22
N SER A 399 5.76 -5.57 -6.37
CA SER A 399 4.81 -5.40 -5.27
C SER A 399 3.56 -6.25 -5.51
N PHE A 400 3.09 -6.95 -4.48
CA PHE A 400 1.83 -7.68 -4.51
C PHE A 400 0.76 -6.87 -3.79
N VAL A 401 -0.24 -6.42 -4.55
CA VAL A 401 -1.30 -5.52 -4.07
C VAL A 401 -2.67 -6.04 -4.53
N ASP A 402 -3.76 -5.62 -3.89
CA ASP A 402 -5.10 -5.90 -4.40
C ASP A 402 -5.46 -4.92 -5.55
N GLU A 403 -6.60 -5.10 -6.21
CA GLU A 403 -6.96 -4.28 -7.40
C GLU A 403 -7.09 -2.77 -7.12
N GLU A 404 -7.40 -2.39 -5.89
CA GLU A 404 -7.45 -0.99 -5.45
C GLU A 404 -6.10 -0.49 -4.90
N LEU A 405 -5.02 -1.22 -5.21
CA LEU A 405 -3.65 -0.98 -4.74
C LEU A 405 -3.46 -1.11 -3.21
N ASP A 406 -4.46 -1.65 -2.52
CA ASP A 406 -4.43 -1.97 -1.10
C ASP A 406 -3.55 -3.18 -0.78
N LYS A 407 -3.25 -3.37 0.52
CA LYS A 407 -2.55 -4.57 0.99
C LYS A 407 -3.44 -5.80 0.89
N ILE A 408 -2.89 -6.89 0.37
CA ILE A 408 -3.52 -8.22 0.43
C ILE A 408 -3.46 -8.73 1.88
N TYR A 409 -4.61 -9.05 2.47
CA TYR A 409 -4.67 -9.52 3.86
C TYR A 409 -4.43 -11.01 3.97
N SER A 410 -3.98 -11.47 5.14
CA SER A 410 -3.73 -12.90 5.41
C SER A 410 -4.97 -13.76 5.21
N THR A 411 -6.16 -13.21 5.50
CA THR A 411 -7.45 -13.88 5.28
C THR A 411 -7.74 -14.17 3.80
N ASN A 412 -7.15 -13.42 2.87
CA ASN A 412 -7.26 -13.67 1.43
C ASN A 412 -6.28 -14.77 0.95
N LEU A 413 -5.18 -14.99 1.68
CA LEU A 413 -4.18 -16.02 1.35
C LEU A 413 -4.55 -17.40 1.93
N SER A 414 -5.19 -17.41 3.09
CA SER A 414 -5.65 -18.60 3.80
C SER A 414 -7.05 -18.38 4.39
N PRO A 415 -8.12 -18.73 3.66
CA PRO A 415 -9.50 -18.58 4.14
C PRO A 415 -9.77 -19.43 5.40
N ARG A 416 -10.46 -18.85 6.39
CA ARG A 416 -10.67 -19.40 7.75
C ARG A 416 -11.44 -20.73 7.84
N ASN A 417 -12.13 -21.16 6.79
CA ASN A 417 -12.95 -22.39 6.79
C ASN A 417 -12.20 -23.65 6.32
N SER A 418 -10.87 -23.58 6.20
CA SER A 418 -10.03 -24.72 5.85
C SER A 418 -9.75 -25.57 7.10
N ALA A 419 -10.69 -26.45 7.47
CA ALA A 419 -10.46 -27.47 8.49
C ALA A 419 -9.32 -28.47 8.12
N ASN A 420 -8.82 -28.40 6.89
CA ASN A 420 -7.59 -29.06 6.44
C ASN A 420 -6.58 -27.98 6.01
N GLU A 421 -5.36 -28.03 6.56
CA GLU A 421 -4.24 -27.10 6.34
C GLU A 421 -3.78 -26.97 4.86
N GLU A 422 -4.39 -27.68 3.91
CA GLU A 422 -3.88 -27.84 2.54
C GLU A 422 -4.44 -26.87 1.49
N ARG A 423 -5.57 -26.16 1.72
CA ARG A 423 -6.18 -25.34 0.65
C ARG A 423 -5.75 -23.86 0.70
N ARG A 424 -4.55 -23.59 0.15
CA ARG A 424 -4.08 -22.23 -0.17
C ARG A 424 -4.92 -21.60 -1.29
N SER A 425 -5.26 -20.31 -1.21
CA SER A 425 -6.05 -19.61 -2.24
C SER A 425 -5.30 -19.50 -3.58
N GLY A 426 -6.00 -19.25 -4.70
CA GLY A 426 -5.31 -19.01 -5.97
C GLY A 426 -4.44 -17.76 -5.92
N ILE A 427 -4.78 -16.75 -5.11
CA ILE A 427 -3.91 -15.59 -4.85
C ILE A 427 -2.56 -16.02 -4.26
N TYR A 428 -2.57 -16.90 -3.26
CA TYR A 428 -1.32 -17.45 -2.70
C TYR A 428 -0.51 -18.18 -3.77
N LYS A 429 -1.17 -19.02 -4.59
CA LYS A 429 -0.51 -19.79 -5.65
C LYS A 429 0.13 -18.85 -6.69
N ARG A 430 -0.57 -17.80 -7.11
CA ARG A 430 -0.08 -16.77 -8.03
C ARG A 430 1.14 -16.03 -7.49
N ILE A 431 1.15 -15.66 -6.20
CA ILE A 431 2.31 -15.03 -5.56
C ILE A 431 3.51 -16.01 -5.60
N VAL A 432 3.30 -17.26 -5.21
CA VAL A 432 4.36 -18.28 -5.16
C VAL A 432 4.89 -18.63 -6.55
N SER A 433 4.03 -18.77 -7.57
CA SER A 433 4.46 -19.00 -8.95
C SER A 433 5.27 -17.83 -9.48
N THR A 434 4.82 -16.58 -9.27
CA THR A 434 5.57 -15.37 -9.64
C THR A 434 6.97 -15.37 -9.03
N LEU A 435 7.10 -15.70 -7.74
CA LEU A 435 8.38 -15.77 -7.05
C LEU A 435 9.30 -16.89 -7.56
N ARG A 436 8.72 -18.03 -7.92
CA ARG A 436 9.45 -19.24 -8.35
C ARG A 436 9.88 -19.16 -9.80
N ASP A 437 8.98 -18.75 -10.68
CA ASP A 437 9.16 -18.80 -12.12
C ASP A 437 9.81 -17.51 -12.65
N GLY A 438 9.64 -16.40 -11.90
CA GLY A 438 10.13 -15.08 -12.24
C GLY A 438 9.21 -14.34 -13.23
N ILE A 439 9.63 -13.14 -13.64
CA ILE A 439 8.90 -12.30 -14.59
C ILE A 439 9.75 -12.15 -15.86
N VAL A 440 9.17 -12.44 -17.03
CA VAL A 440 9.87 -12.29 -18.31
C VAL A 440 9.34 -11.04 -19.03
N ILE A 441 10.26 -10.14 -19.41
CA ILE A 441 9.95 -8.91 -20.14
C ILE A 441 10.97 -8.78 -21.27
N GLY A 442 10.54 -9.05 -22.50
CA GLY A 442 11.42 -9.08 -23.66
C GLY A 442 12.48 -10.17 -23.51
N ASP A 443 13.74 -9.77 -23.58
CA ASP A 443 14.92 -10.61 -23.42
C ASP A 443 15.34 -10.83 -21.95
N LYS A 444 14.75 -10.08 -21.01
CA LYS A 444 15.09 -10.16 -19.59
C LYS A 444 14.18 -11.10 -18.81
N ARG A 445 14.77 -11.96 -17.99
CA ARG A 445 14.06 -12.79 -17.00
C ARG A 445 14.46 -12.36 -15.59
N PHE A 446 13.53 -11.75 -14.88
CA PHE A 446 13.70 -11.27 -13.51
C PHE A 446 13.41 -12.39 -12.50
N GLU A 447 14.41 -12.79 -11.74
CA GLU A 447 14.30 -13.79 -10.67
C GLU A 447 14.36 -13.14 -9.28
N PHE A 448 13.83 -13.85 -8.27
CA PHE A 448 13.84 -13.35 -6.89
C PHE A 448 15.25 -13.01 -6.39
N LEU A 449 15.44 -11.80 -5.89
CA LEU A 449 16.71 -11.33 -5.33
C LEU A 449 16.66 -11.31 -3.79
N ALA A 450 15.94 -10.35 -3.20
CA ALA A 450 15.68 -10.23 -1.76
C ALA A 450 14.65 -9.12 -1.46
N PHE A 451 14.37 -8.88 -0.17
CA PHE A 451 13.55 -7.77 0.32
C PHE A 451 14.09 -7.25 1.65
N SER A 452 13.89 -5.97 1.95
CA SER A 452 14.11 -5.41 3.29
C SER A 452 12.86 -5.57 4.17
N SER A 453 12.99 -5.31 5.48
CA SER A 453 11.85 -5.44 6.40
C SER A 453 10.74 -4.42 6.15
N SER A 454 11.04 -3.22 5.63
CA SER A 454 10.00 -2.27 5.23
C SER A 454 9.28 -2.76 3.99
N GLN A 455 10.03 -3.23 3.00
CA GLN A 455 9.47 -3.75 1.75
C GLN A 455 8.56 -4.95 2.00
N LEU A 456 8.94 -5.87 2.89
CA LEU A 456 8.08 -7.00 3.27
C LEU A 456 6.76 -6.55 3.89
N ARG A 457 6.76 -5.51 4.74
CA ARG A 457 5.51 -4.96 5.32
C ARG A 457 4.60 -4.36 4.26
N ASP A 458 5.16 -3.90 3.17
CA ASP A 458 4.45 -3.32 2.02
C ASP A 458 4.28 -4.34 0.88
N SER A 459 4.45 -5.63 1.18
CA SER A 459 4.30 -6.73 0.22
C SER A 459 5.15 -6.56 -1.05
N SER A 460 6.35 -6.00 -0.90
CA SER A 460 7.27 -5.68 -2.00
C SER A 460 8.64 -6.32 -1.83
N LEU A 461 9.34 -6.47 -2.95
CA LEU A 461 10.65 -7.13 -3.05
C LEU A 461 11.43 -6.66 -4.27
N TRP A 462 12.68 -7.09 -4.35
CA TRP A 462 13.54 -6.92 -5.52
C TRP A 462 13.65 -8.23 -6.30
N MET A 463 13.56 -8.11 -7.62
CA MET A 463 13.97 -9.13 -8.58
C MET A 463 15.13 -8.61 -9.42
N PHE A 464 15.91 -9.53 -9.99
CA PHE A 464 17.07 -9.21 -10.81
C PHE A 464 17.07 -10.04 -12.09
N ALA A 465 17.36 -9.41 -13.23
CA ALA A 465 17.62 -10.10 -14.48
C ALA A 465 19.12 -10.35 -14.64
N SER A 466 19.52 -11.60 -14.81
CA SER A 466 20.96 -11.94 -14.96
C SER A 466 21.54 -11.30 -16.22
N SER A 467 22.76 -10.76 -16.10
CA SER A 467 23.60 -10.28 -17.21
C SER A 467 24.82 -11.19 -17.38
N GLU A 468 25.62 -10.97 -18.43
CA GLU A 468 26.84 -11.75 -18.64
C GLU A 468 27.77 -11.63 -17.43
N GLY A 469 27.96 -12.73 -16.70
CA GLY A 469 28.84 -12.79 -15.53
C GLY A 469 28.25 -12.29 -14.21
N LEU A 470 26.96 -11.91 -14.16
CA LEU A 470 26.30 -11.46 -12.93
C LEU A 470 24.90 -12.05 -12.78
N THR A 471 24.70 -12.83 -11.71
CA THR A 471 23.39 -13.43 -11.36
C THR A 471 22.85 -12.87 -10.04
N ALA A 472 21.57 -13.14 -9.72
CA ALA A 472 21.04 -12.78 -8.40
C ALA A 472 21.76 -13.52 -7.26
N ALA A 473 22.30 -14.72 -7.52
CA ALA A 473 23.09 -15.47 -6.56
C ALA A 473 24.44 -14.79 -6.26
N ASP A 474 25.11 -14.25 -7.28
CA ASP A 474 26.37 -13.52 -7.11
C ASP A 474 26.16 -12.24 -6.29
N ILE A 475 25.08 -11.51 -6.56
CA ILE A 475 24.70 -10.33 -5.78
C ILE A 475 24.45 -10.71 -4.31
N ARG A 476 23.72 -11.81 -4.03
CA ARG A 476 23.51 -12.29 -2.64
C ARG A 476 24.81 -12.70 -1.96
N LYS A 477 25.74 -13.32 -2.69
CA LYS A 477 27.07 -13.69 -2.20
C LYS A 477 27.91 -12.46 -1.85
N TRP A 478 27.82 -11.41 -2.66
CA TRP A 478 28.50 -10.13 -2.41
C TRP A 478 27.98 -9.41 -1.14
N MET A 479 26.71 -9.55 -0.79
CA MET A 479 26.11 -8.86 0.36
C MET A 479 26.74 -9.23 1.71
N GLY A 480 27.28 -10.44 1.84
CA GLY A 480 27.89 -10.93 3.07
C GLY A 480 27.82 -12.44 3.22
N ASP A 481 28.39 -12.96 4.31
CA ASP A 481 28.34 -14.37 4.65
C ASP A 481 27.19 -14.66 5.63
N PHE A 482 26.16 -15.32 5.11
CA PHE A 482 24.96 -15.70 5.87
C PHE A 482 24.91 -17.20 6.21
N ARG A 483 25.95 -17.99 5.89
CA ARG A 483 25.95 -19.47 6.01
C ARG A 483 25.66 -19.96 7.44
N ASN A 484 26.05 -19.17 8.44
CA ASN A 484 25.86 -19.49 9.85
C ASN A 484 24.43 -19.20 10.37
N ILE A 485 23.55 -18.61 9.56
CA ILE A 485 22.19 -18.25 9.97
C ILE A 485 21.20 -19.33 9.50
N ARG A 486 20.83 -20.23 10.42
CA ARG A 486 19.90 -21.34 10.12
C ARG A 486 18.42 -20.95 10.16
N ASN A 487 18.06 -19.94 10.95
CA ASN A 487 16.67 -19.50 11.06
C ASN A 487 16.28 -18.66 9.82
N VAL A 488 15.27 -19.11 9.07
CA VAL A 488 14.83 -18.51 7.79
C VAL A 488 14.42 -17.05 7.95
N ALA A 489 13.64 -16.71 8.99
CA ALA A 489 13.20 -15.34 9.23
C ALA A 489 14.39 -14.42 9.55
N LYS A 490 15.33 -14.90 10.37
CA LYS A 490 16.57 -14.17 10.68
C LYS A 490 17.43 -14.02 9.42
N TYR A 491 17.57 -15.06 8.61
CA TYR A 491 18.32 -15.06 7.35
C TYR A 491 17.77 -14.00 6.40
N ALA A 492 16.47 -14.02 6.11
CA ALA A 492 15.82 -13.04 5.24
C ALA A 492 15.99 -11.60 5.77
N ALA A 493 15.83 -11.41 7.08
CA ALA A 493 16.03 -10.11 7.72
C ALA A 493 17.49 -9.61 7.70
N ARG A 494 18.49 -10.50 7.57
CA ARG A 494 19.92 -10.11 7.43
C ARG A 494 20.28 -9.84 5.97
N LEU A 495 19.84 -10.69 5.05
CA LEU A 495 20.01 -10.49 3.62
C LEU A 495 19.40 -9.15 3.16
N GLY A 496 18.21 -8.83 3.65
CA GLY A 496 17.48 -7.61 3.32
C GLY A 496 18.09 -6.29 3.81
N GLN A 497 19.14 -6.32 4.63
CA GLN A 497 19.70 -5.09 5.21
C GLN A 497 20.32 -4.18 4.15
N SER A 498 20.96 -4.77 3.13
CA SER A 498 21.60 -4.04 2.03
C SER A 498 20.61 -3.31 1.13
N PHE A 499 19.32 -3.68 1.17
CA PHE A 499 18.24 -3.01 0.44
C PHE A 499 17.52 -1.92 1.24
N SER A 500 18.02 -1.58 2.44
CA SER A 500 17.50 -0.43 3.17
C SER A 500 17.90 0.85 2.43
N SER A 501 16.93 1.73 2.17
CA SER A 501 17.20 3.08 1.69
C SER A 501 18.19 3.76 2.63
N SER A 502 19.29 4.26 2.07
CA SER A 502 20.43 4.75 2.84
C SER A 502 21.30 5.68 2.01
N LYS A 503 21.99 6.60 2.67
CA LYS A 503 23.00 7.45 2.05
C LYS A 503 24.38 6.86 2.31
N GLU A 504 25.11 6.54 1.24
CA GLU A 504 26.51 6.12 1.35
C GLU A 504 27.34 7.33 1.71
N THR A 505 28.24 7.15 2.67
CA THR A 505 29.06 8.24 3.21
C THR A 505 30.52 8.03 2.85
N LEU A 506 31.28 7.38 3.73
CA LEU A 506 32.73 7.24 3.63
C LEU A 506 33.14 5.77 3.74
N ASN A 507 34.31 5.47 3.21
CA ASN A 507 34.95 4.17 3.38
C ASN A 507 35.76 4.18 4.69
N VAL A 508 35.55 3.19 5.55
CA VAL A 508 36.24 3.06 6.83
C VAL A 508 36.98 1.73 6.82
N ARG A 509 38.31 1.78 6.79
CA ARG A 509 39.16 0.59 6.75
C ARG A 509 39.11 -0.15 8.09
N LYS A 510 39.45 -1.43 8.08
CA LYS A 510 39.39 -2.27 9.29
C LYS A 510 40.32 -1.78 10.41
N ASP A 511 41.45 -1.17 10.07
CA ASP A 511 42.41 -0.58 11.02
C ASP A 511 41.91 0.73 11.67
N GLU A 512 40.96 1.40 11.03
CA GLU A 512 40.29 2.60 11.54
C GLU A 512 39.09 2.28 12.43
N VAL A 513 38.70 1.00 12.51
CA VAL A 513 37.63 0.48 13.37
C VAL A 513 38.21 -0.23 14.57
N GLU A 514 37.71 0.11 15.75
CA GLU A 514 38.00 -0.59 16.99
C GLU A 514 36.85 -1.54 17.35
N ARG A 515 37.18 -2.73 17.87
CA ARG A 515 36.19 -3.61 18.49
C ARG A 515 36.25 -3.44 20.00
N ILE A 516 35.16 -2.99 20.59
CA ILE A 516 35.03 -2.78 22.04
C ILE A 516 34.05 -3.80 22.65
N PRO A 517 34.26 -4.23 23.91
CA PRO A 517 33.39 -5.22 24.55
C PRO A 517 31.99 -4.66 24.79
N ASP A 518 30.95 -5.51 24.82
CA ASP A 518 29.63 -5.05 25.26
C ASP A 518 29.63 -4.70 26.75
N VAL A 519 28.83 -3.69 27.14
CA VAL A 519 28.58 -3.35 28.54
C VAL A 519 27.56 -4.33 29.11
N GLU A 520 28.00 -5.13 30.06
CA GLU A 520 27.28 -6.31 30.51
C GLU A 520 27.13 -6.33 32.04
N ILE A 521 25.91 -6.57 32.50
CA ILE A 521 25.63 -6.79 33.94
C ILE A 521 25.15 -8.22 34.12
N ARG A 522 25.76 -8.95 35.06
CA ARG A 522 25.32 -10.29 35.46
C ARG A 522 24.45 -10.19 36.71
N ARG A 523 23.25 -10.74 36.65
CA ARG A 523 22.34 -10.79 37.81
C ARG A 523 21.54 -12.08 37.81
N GLY A 524 21.55 -12.80 38.94
CA GLY A 524 20.85 -14.09 39.07
C GLY A 524 21.30 -15.13 38.04
N GLY A 525 22.59 -15.12 37.66
CA GLY A 525 23.13 -16.00 36.61
C GLY A 525 22.79 -15.57 35.16
N VAL A 526 21.91 -14.58 34.96
CA VAL A 526 21.55 -14.07 33.64
C VAL A 526 22.43 -12.88 33.27
N LYS A 527 22.92 -12.90 32.03
CA LYS A 527 23.74 -11.85 31.43
C LYS A 527 22.87 -10.87 30.65
N TYR A 528 22.92 -9.59 31.03
CA TYR A 528 22.19 -8.51 30.36
C TYR A 528 23.15 -7.57 29.64
N VAL A 529 22.90 -7.32 28.36
CA VAL A 529 23.69 -6.40 27.53
C VAL A 529 23.01 -5.04 27.52
N PHE A 530 23.62 -4.03 28.15
CA PHE A 530 23.10 -2.67 28.23
C PHE A 530 23.47 -1.84 26.99
N SER A 531 24.51 -2.25 26.27
CA SER A 531 24.99 -1.61 25.04
C SER A 531 24.48 -2.27 23.76
N ASP A 532 23.34 -2.98 23.78
CA ASP A 532 22.88 -3.76 22.61
C ASP A 532 22.60 -2.84 21.42
N GLY A 533 23.42 -2.99 20.38
CA GLY A 533 23.22 -2.29 19.12
C GLY A 533 23.69 -0.84 19.11
N ILE A 534 24.52 -0.41 20.07
CA ILE A 534 25.14 0.92 20.09
C ILE A 534 26.67 0.86 20.14
N GLY A 535 27.31 1.73 19.36
CA GLY A 535 28.76 1.95 19.36
C GLY A 535 29.10 3.44 19.35
N LYS A 536 30.36 3.74 19.06
CA LYS A 536 30.90 5.11 19.10
C LYS A 536 31.41 5.55 17.74
N ILE A 537 31.30 6.84 17.46
CA ILE A 537 31.92 7.52 16.32
C ILE A 537 32.77 8.67 16.84
N SER A 538 34.00 8.82 16.35
CA SER A 538 34.83 9.96 16.78
C SER A 538 34.23 11.28 16.31
N HIS A 539 34.45 12.35 17.08
CA HIS A 539 33.95 13.68 16.74
C HIS A 539 34.38 14.12 15.33
N GLN A 540 35.67 13.97 15.00
CA GLN A 540 36.21 14.36 13.69
C GLN A 540 35.54 13.58 12.55
N PHE A 541 35.33 12.27 12.72
CA PHE A 541 34.71 11.45 11.68
C PHE A 541 33.20 11.75 11.55
N ALA A 542 32.52 12.08 12.65
CA ALA A 542 31.13 12.53 12.61
C ALA A 542 30.95 13.81 11.80
N LEU A 543 31.87 14.78 11.89
CA LEU A 543 31.87 15.99 11.05
C LEU A 543 31.95 15.63 9.55
N GLU A 544 32.85 14.72 9.19
CA GLU A 544 33.04 14.28 7.79
C GLU A 544 31.79 13.56 7.25
N VAL A 545 31.21 12.67 8.06
CA VAL A 545 29.96 11.96 7.75
C VAL A 545 28.81 12.96 7.59
N ALA A 546 28.68 13.95 8.48
CA ALA A 546 27.64 14.98 8.41
C ALA A 546 27.74 15.80 7.12
N ARG A 547 28.94 16.25 6.75
CA ARG A 547 29.19 16.97 5.48
C ARG A 547 28.79 16.14 4.27
N LYS A 548 29.16 14.85 4.24
CA LYS A 548 28.78 13.96 3.13
C LYS A 548 27.26 13.71 3.08
N CYS A 549 26.59 13.74 4.23
CA CYS A 549 25.14 13.71 4.31
C CYS A 549 24.45 15.01 3.85
N GLY A 550 25.19 16.09 3.58
CA GLY A 550 24.65 17.42 3.24
C GLY A 550 24.29 18.26 4.47
N LEU A 551 24.76 17.86 5.65
CA LEU A 551 24.54 18.55 6.92
C LEU A 551 25.75 19.44 7.21
N THR A 552 25.76 20.64 6.64
CA THR A 552 26.88 21.59 6.75
C THR A 552 26.76 22.53 7.94
N ILE A 553 25.53 22.75 8.45
CA ILE A 553 25.22 23.72 9.50
C ILE A 553 25.52 23.15 10.89
N SER A 554 25.12 21.90 11.15
CA SER A 554 25.31 21.26 12.45
C SER A 554 25.63 19.78 12.27
N THR A 555 26.43 19.24 13.21
CA THR A 555 26.80 17.82 13.21
C THR A 555 25.90 17.07 14.18
N PRO A 556 25.18 16.04 13.72
CA PRO A 556 24.37 15.19 14.59
C PRO A 556 25.22 14.46 15.64
N SER A 557 24.68 14.33 16.85
CA SER A 557 25.31 13.57 17.95
C SER A 557 25.17 12.06 17.82
N ALA A 558 24.24 11.56 16.98
CA ALA A 558 24.10 10.13 16.75
C ALA A 558 23.65 9.80 15.32
N PHE A 559 24.10 8.64 14.82
CA PHE A 559 23.77 8.13 13.49
C PHE A 559 23.29 6.68 13.56
N GLN A 560 22.20 6.38 12.87
CA GLN A 560 21.81 5.00 12.61
C GLN A 560 22.55 4.50 11.38
N ILE A 561 23.36 3.45 11.55
CA ILE A 561 24.31 3.02 10.52
C ILE A 561 24.12 1.58 10.03
N ARG A 562 24.68 1.30 8.86
CA ARG A 562 25.06 -0.03 8.37
C ARG A 562 26.51 0.01 7.93
N TYR A 563 27.33 -0.89 8.44
CA TYR A 563 28.76 -0.98 8.10
C TYR A 563 29.17 -2.44 8.06
N GLY A 564 29.55 -2.97 6.89
CA GLY A 564 29.71 -4.42 6.73
C GLY A 564 28.46 -5.16 7.21
N GLY A 565 28.63 -6.11 8.14
CA GLY A 565 27.53 -6.79 8.84
C GLY A 565 27.13 -6.19 10.19
N PHE A 566 27.68 -5.03 10.55
CA PHE A 566 27.28 -4.27 11.74
C PHE A 566 26.03 -3.44 11.48
N LYS A 567 25.08 -3.51 12.42
CA LYS A 567 23.82 -2.75 12.41
C LYS A 567 23.55 -2.20 13.80
N GLY A 568 23.34 -0.89 13.89
CA GLY A 568 23.05 -0.22 15.15
C GLY A 568 23.01 1.29 15.03
N VAL A 569 23.17 1.95 16.17
CA VAL A 569 23.40 3.39 16.32
C VAL A 569 24.87 3.59 16.70
N VAL A 570 25.48 4.68 16.23
CA VAL A 570 26.76 5.16 16.75
C VAL A 570 26.57 6.57 17.30
N ALA A 571 27.03 6.81 18.52
CA ALA A 571 26.98 8.09 19.19
C ALA A 571 28.36 8.77 19.15
N VAL A 572 28.39 10.09 19.04
CA VAL A 572 29.63 10.86 19.05
C VAL A 572 30.31 10.71 20.41
N ASP A 573 31.54 10.22 20.40
CA ASP A 573 32.42 10.20 21.57
C ASP A 573 33.60 11.15 21.32
N PRO A 574 33.67 12.30 22.01
CA PRO A 574 34.77 13.25 21.89
C PRO A 574 36.14 12.67 22.25
N THR A 575 36.18 11.59 23.04
CA THR A 575 37.42 10.94 23.49
C THR A 575 37.93 9.85 22.55
N SER A 576 37.10 9.42 21.58
CA SER A 576 37.46 8.33 20.67
C SER A 576 38.46 8.79 19.61
N SER A 577 39.62 8.12 19.54
CA SER A 577 40.63 8.34 18.50
C SER A 577 40.38 7.55 17.22
N LYS A 578 39.62 6.45 17.30
CA LYS A 578 39.24 5.60 16.16
C LYS A 578 37.95 6.12 15.52
N LYS A 579 37.85 5.99 14.19
CA LYS A 579 36.69 6.49 13.42
C LYS A 579 35.39 5.86 13.92
N LEU A 580 35.39 4.55 14.13
CA LEU A 580 34.27 3.80 14.69
C LEU A 580 34.77 2.84 15.77
N SER A 581 34.08 2.78 16.91
CA SER A 581 34.27 1.73 17.92
C SER A 581 32.97 0.92 18.04
N LEU A 582 33.01 -0.33 17.58
CA LEU A 582 31.82 -1.18 17.40
C LEU A 582 31.82 -2.37 18.38
N ARG A 583 30.62 -2.76 18.82
CA ARG A 583 30.42 -3.85 19.79
C ARG A 583 30.01 -5.17 19.14
N GLY A 584 30.22 -6.28 19.86
CA GLY A 584 29.85 -7.63 19.40
C GLY A 584 28.35 -7.76 19.13
N SER A 585 27.51 -7.16 19.98
CA SER A 585 26.05 -7.11 19.83
C SER A 585 25.62 -6.48 18.51
N MET A 586 26.40 -5.56 17.92
CA MET A 586 26.07 -4.91 16.65
C MET A 586 26.33 -5.80 15.42
N LEU A 587 27.24 -6.79 15.51
CA LEU A 587 27.61 -7.66 14.40
C LEU A 587 26.53 -8.71 14.15
N LYS A 588 25.90 -8.67 12.97
CA LYS A 588 24.76 -9.55 12.64
C LYS A 588 25.13 -10.67 11.66
N TYR A 589 26.18 -10.49 10.87
CA TYR A 589 26.76 -11.45 9.93
C TYR A 589 28.18 -10.99 9.54
N GLU A 590 29.00 -11.86 8.96
CA GLU A 590 30.36 -11.50 8.54
C GLU A 590 30.34 -10.85 7.14
N SER A 591 31.17 -9.84 6.93
CA SER A 591 31.29 -9.13 5.66
C SER A 591 32.65 -8.47 5.50
N SER A 592 33.17 -8.43 4.28
CA SER A 592 34.40 -7.70 3.92
C SER A 592 34.15 -6.24 3.54
N ASN A 593 32.89 -5.81 3.47
CA ASN A 593 32.52 -4.47 3.00
C ASN A 593 32.91 -3.39 4.04
N THR A 594 33.61 -2.36 3.57
CA THR A 594 34.13 -1.25 4.37
C THR A 594 33.38 0.08 4.15
N LYS A 595 32.28 0.08 3.40
CA LYS A 595 31.46 1.29 3.17
C LYS A 595 30.50 1.53 4.34
N LEU A 596 30.49 2.76 4.84
CA LEU A 596 29.55 3.23 5.85
C LEU A 596 28.30 3.83 5.20
N ASP A 597 27.14 3.27 5.53
CA ASP A 597 25.85 3.83 5.14
C ASP A 597 25.12 4.40 6.35
N VAL A 598 24.60 5.62 6.20
CA VAL A 598 23.76 6.30 7.18
C VAL A 598 22.31 6.20 6.74
N LEU A 599 21.45 5.74 7.66
CA LEU A 599 20.01 5.58 7.44
C LEU A 599 19.20 6.72 8.06
N ALA A 600 19.67 7.21 9.19
CA ALA A 600 19.06 8.32 9.94
C ALA A 600 20.12 8.94 10.86
N TRP A 601 19.83 10.12 11.38
CA TRP A 601 20.66 10.82 12.36
C TRP A 601 19.78 11.53 13.40
N SER A 602 20.38 11.91 14.53
CA SER A 602 19.71 12.70 15.58
C SER A 602 19.28 14.06 15.04
N ARG A 603 17.99 14.37 15.20
CA ARG A 603 17.34 15.62 14.81
C ARG A 603 15.98 15.70 15.49
N TYR A 604 15.33 16.87 15.44
CA TYR A 604 13.92 16.96 15.80
C TYR A 604 13.07 15.96 15.01
N GLN A 605 12.28 15.15 15.73
CA GLN A 605 11.23 14.34 15.15
C GLN A 605 9.96 14.49 15.99
N PRO A 606 8.81 14.84 15.38
CA PRO A 606 7.57 15.03 16.10
C PRO A 606 7.10 13.74 16.78
N CYS A 607 6.64 13.86 18.02
CA CYS A 607 6.02 12.75 18.75
C CYS A 607 4.51 12.70 18.51
N PHE A 608 4.00 11.49 18.40
CA PHE A 608 2.58 11.23 18.30
C PHE A 608 2.19 10.11 19.25
N LEU A 609 1.05 10.26 19.92
CA LEU A 609 0.35 9.12 20.48
C LEU A 609 -0.16 8.26 19.33
N ASN A 610 -0.29 6.97 19.59
CA ASN A 610 -0.91 6.01 18.69
C ASN A 610 -1.79 5.08 19.52
N ARG A 611 -2.61 4.26 18.85
CA ARG A 611 -3.51 3.30 19.51
C ARG A 611 -2.82 2.48 20.60
N GLN A 612 -1.59 1.98 20.36
CA GLN A 612 -0.86 1.15 21.34
C GLN A 612 -0.50 1.94 22.60
N ILE A 613 0.08 3.14 22.43
CA ILE A 613 0.48 3.98 23.57
C ILE A 613 -0.77 4.42 24.35
N ILE A 614 -1.84 4.80 23.67
CA ILE A 614 -3.11 5.21 24.31
C ILE A 614 -3.67 4.06 25.15
N THR A 615 -3.74 2.84 24.59
CA THR A 615 -4.23 1.65 25.32
C THR A 615 -3.39 1.37 26.56
N LEU A 616 -2.06 1.47 26.47
CA LEU A 616 -1.19 1.24 27.63
C LEU A 616 -1.33 2.32 28.69
N LEU A 617 -1.38 3.59 28.30
CA LEU A 617 -1.56 4.70 29.24
C LEU A 617 -2.93 4.62 29.94
N SER A 618 -3.99 4.29 29.21
CA SER A 618 -5.33 4.04 29.79
C SER A 618 -5.30 2.89 30.80
N THR A 619 -4.63 1.78 30.45
CA THR A 619 -4.44 0.63 31.36
C THR A 619 -3.63 0.99 32.61
N LEU A 620 -2.69 1.95 32.50
CA LEU A 620 -1.88 2.45 33.61
C LEU A 620 -2.61 3.53 34.44
N GLY A 621 -3.87 3.84 34.13
CA GLY A 621 -4.72 4.74 34.93
C GLY A 621 -4.86 6.16 34.40
N VAL A 622 -4.40 6.45 33.17
CA VAL A 622 -4.69 7.75 32.52
C VAL A 622 -6.13 7.75 32.03
N GLU A 623 -6.94 8.67 32.54
CA GLU A 623 -8.37 8.73 32.19
C GLU A 623 -8.61 9.02 30.70
N ASP A 624 -9.57 8.32 30.10
CA ASP A 624 -9.82 8.36 28.65
C ASP A 624 -10.20 9.76 28.14
N HIS A 625 -10.88 10.56 28.96
CA HIS A 625 -11.28 11.92 28.62
C HIS A 625 -10.08 12.84 28.32
N ILE A 626 -8.88 12.51 28.81
CA ILE A 626 -7.64 13.23 28.51
C ILE A 626 -7.22 13.00 27.06
N PHE A 627 -7.35 11.77 26.54
CA PHE A 627 -7.04 11.48 25.13
C PHE A 627 -8.05 12.13 24.20
N GLU A 628 -9.33 12.12 24.56
CA GLU A 628 -10.37 12.82 23.80
C GLU A 628 -10.11 14.32 23.74
N ARG A 629 -9.72 14.93 24.87
CA ARG A 629 -9.32 16.35 24.89
C ARG A 629 -8.12 16.61 23.99
N LYS A 630 -7.08 15.77 24.05
CA LYS A 630 -5.90 15.87 23.17
C LYS A 630 -6.27 15.72 21.69
N GLN A 631 -7.21 14.84 21.37
CA GLN A 631 -7.73 14.69 20.02
C GLN A 631 -8.48 15.94 19.56
N ARG A 632 -9.34 16.53 20.41
CA ARG A 632 -10.01 17.80 20.12
C ARG A 632 -9.03 18.94 19.90
N GLU A 633 -8.01 19.06 20.76
CA GLU A 633 -6.93 20.05 20.60
C GLU A 633 -6.22 19.90 19.24
N ALA A 634 -5.93 18.66 18.82
CA ALA A 634 -5.33 18.39 17.51
C ALA A 634 -6.25 18.77 16.34
N LEU A 635 -7.57 18.53 16.44
CA LEU A 635 -8.55 18.96 15.43
C LEU A 635 -8.59 20.49 15.31
N CYS A 636 -8.67 21.20 16.44
CA CYS A 636 -8.65 22.66 16.44
C CYS A 636 -7.35 23.22 15.82
N GLN A 637 -6.21 22.57 16.05
CA GLN A 637 -4.95 22.95 15.42
C GLN A 637 -4.97 22.76 13.90
N LEU A 638 -5.56 21.68 13.40
CA LEU A 638 -5.70 21.42 11.97
C LEU A 638 -6.64 22.41 11.27
N ASP A 639 -7.71 22.83 11.94
CA ASP A 639 -8.60 23.88 11.41
C ASP A 639 -7.92 25.25 11.39
N ALA A 640 -7.09 25.56 12.39
CA ALA A 640 -6.36 26.82 12.48
C ALA A 640 -5.29 26.97 11.38
N ILE A 641 -4.67 25.86 10.93
CA ILE A 641 -3.71 25.86 9.80
C ILE A 641 -4.30 26.47 8.53
N LEU A 642 -5.61 26.33 8.32
CA LEU A 642 -6.28 26.83 7.11
C LEU A 642 -6.64 28.32 7.19
N LYS A 643 -6.42 28.97 8.34
CA LYS A 643 -6.86 30.35 8.61
C LYS A 643 -5.74 31.28 9.07
N ASP A 644 -4.80 30.75 9.85
CA ASP A 644 -3.71 31.52 10.45
C ASP A 644 -2.37 31.15 9.79
N PRO A 645 -1.74 32.09 9.05
CA PRO A 645 -0.44 31.87 8.40
C PRO A 645 0.66 31.42 9.37
N LEU A 646 0.68 31.92 10.61
CA LEU A 646 1.69 31.58 11.61
C LEU A 646 1.50 30.15 12.12
N VAL A 647 0.26 29.75 12.35
CA VAL A 647 -0.07 28.36 12.73
C VAL A 647 0.24 27.41 11.58
N ALA A 648 -0.04 27.80 10.34
CA ALA A 648 0.31 27.04 9.15
C ALA A 648 1.83 26.85 9.04
N GLN A 649 2.59 27.93 9.21
CA GLN A 649 4.05 27.90 9.17
C GLN A 649 4.61 26.94 10.22
N HIS A 650 4.19 27.11 11.47
CA HIS A 650 4.64 26.27 12.58
C HIS A 650 4.26 24.79 12.39
N ALA A 651 3.05 24.51 11.89
CA ALA A 651 2.61 23.16 11.60
C ALA A 651 3.43 22.51 10.48
N LEU A 652 3.74 23.24 9.42
CA LEU A 652 4.57 22.76 8.33
C LEU A 652 5.99 22.44 8.80
N GLU A 653 6.59 23.32 9.61
CA GLU A 653 7.91 23.11 10.20
C GLU A 653 7.97 21.86 11.11
N LEU A 654 6.96 21.65 11.96
CA LEU A 654 6.97 20.56 12.93
C LEU A 654 6.47 19.22 12.38
N MET A 655 5.50 19.24 11.48
CA MET A 655 4.72 18.05 11.12
C MET A 655 4.85 17.62 9.65
N SER A 656 5.54 18.39 8.79
CA SER A 656 5.70 18.11 7.35
C SER A 656 7.16 18.07 6.90
N PRO A 657 7.87 16.93 7.06
CA PRO A 657 9.15 16.75 6.41
C PRO A 657 8.94 16.47 4.91
N GLY A 658 9.20 17.44 4.04
CA GLY A 658 9.08 17.27 2.59
C GLY A 658 9.64 18.43 1.78
N GLU A 659 9.99 18.18 0.51
CA GLU A 659 10.55 19.19 -0.40
C GLU A 659 9.55 20.33 -0.68
N ASN A 660 8.26 19.98 -0.83
CA ASN A 660 7.19 20.97 -0.99
C ASN A 660 7.01 21.87 0.23
N THR A 661 7.40 21.42 1.44
CA THR A 661 7.26 22.22 2.66
C THR A 661 8.04 23.53 2.56
N LYS A 662 9.23 23.51 1.93
CA LYS A 662 10.05 24.71 1.78
C LYS A 662 9.33 25.78 0.94
N VAL A 663 8.73 25.37 -0.17
CA VAL A 663 7.96 26.27 -1.05
C VAL A 663 6.76 26.85 -0.29
N LEU A 664 6.00 26.03 0.43
CA LEU A 664 4.85 26.49 1.21
C LEU A 664 5.26 27.46 2.33
N LEU A 665 6.38 27.19 3.01
CA LEU A 665 6.93 28.08 4.04
C LEU A 665 7.37 29.41 3.43
N GLU A 666 8.07 29.40 2.29
CA GLU A 666 8.47 30.62 1.59
C GLU A 666 7.26 31.45 1.15
N MET A 667 6.18 30.81 0.67
CA MET A 667 4.92 31.51 0.36
C MET A 667 4.33 32.17 1.60
N LEU A 668 4.23 31.45 2.72
CA LEU A 668 3.74 32.04 3.97
C LEU A 668 4.61 33.20 4.46
N ILE A 669 5.94 33.08 4.37
CA ILE A 669 6.90 34.14 4.73
C ILE A 669 6.75 35.37 3.82
N CYS A 670 6.47 35.17 2.54
CA CYS A 670 6.18 36.24 1.59
C CYS A 670 4.81 36.92 1.80
N GLY A 671 4.02 36.46 2.79
CA GLY A 671 2.74 37.06 3.16
C GLY A 671 1.53 36.53 2.38
N TYR A 672 1.66 35.40 1.69
CA TYR A 672 0.49 34.75 1.07
C TYR A 672 -0.43 34.15 2.14
N GLU A 673 -1.73 34.45 2.03
CA GLU A 673 -2.73 33.95 2.97
C GLU A 673 -3.19 32.52 2.63
N PRO A 674 -3.31 31.61 3.62
CA PRO A 674 -3.69 30.21 3.44
C PRO A 674 -4.97 29.93 2.66
N ASP A 675 -5.96 30.81 2.74
CA ASP A 675 -7.30 30.64 2.14
C ASP A 675 -7.51 31.44 0.85
N VAL A 676 -6.58 32.34 0.52
CA VAL A 676 -6.66 33.20 -0.67
C VAL A 676 -5.91 32.61 -1.86
N GLU A 677 -4.67 32.16 -1.67
CA GLU A 677 -3.85 31.65 -2.78
C GLU A 677 -4.24 30.19 -3.10
N PRO A 678 -4.74 29.88 -4.32
CA PRO A 678 -5.31 28.57 -4.63
C PRO A 678 -4.36 27.39 -4.43
N PHE A 679 -3.08 27.54 -4.79
CA PHE A 679 -2.10 26.46 -4.66
C PHE A 679 -1.79 26.16 -3.18
N LEU A 680 -1.47 27.18 -2.38
CA LEU A 680 -1.23 27.12 -0.95
C LEU A 680 -2.44 26.54 -0.22
N SER A 681 -3.64 27.02 -0.52
CA SER A 681 -4.88 26.54 0.07
C SER A 681 -5.09 25.05 -0.20
N MET A 682 -4.93 24.62 -1.45
CA MET A 682 -5.08 23.22 -1.83
C MET A 682 -4.02 22.33 -1.16
N MET A 683 -2.78 22.79 -1.07
CA MET A 683 -1.68 22.06 -0.42
C MET A 683 -1.90 21.93 1.09
N LEU A 684 -2.32 23.01 1.78
CA LEU A 684 -2.65 23.00 3.20
C LEU A 684 -3.88 22.13 3.50
N ARG A 685 -4.93 22.19 2.68
CA ARG A 685 -6.11 21.31 2.80
C ARG A 685 -5.73 19.84 2.63
N THR A 686 -4.86 19.53 1.66
CA THR A 686 -4.36 18.16 1.45
C THR A 686 -3.54 17.68 2.65
N PHE A 687 -2.68 18.55 3.20
CA PHE A 687 -1.94 18.27 4.42
C PHE A 687 -2.89 18.00 5.61
N CYS A 688 -3.88 18.86 5.85
CA CYS A 688 -4.87 18.68 6.91
C CYS A 688 -5.69 17.40 6.71
N ALA A 689 -6.17 17.12 5.49
CA ALA A 689 -6.90 15.90 5.16
C ALA A 689 -6.06 14.64 5.44
N SER A 690 -4.77 14.66 5.12
CA SER A 690 -3.84 13.57 5.44
C SER A 690 -3.71 13.34 6.95
N LYS A 691 -3.56 14.40 7.74
CA LYS A 691 -3.49 14.30 9.22
C LYS A 691 -4.81 13.85 9.84
N LEU A 692 -5.95 14.33 9.32
CA LEU A 692 -7.28 13.87 9.74
C LEU A 692 -7.48 12.38 9.46
N LEU A 693 -7.01 11.89 8.30
CA LEU A 693 -7.05 10.47 7.98
C LEU A 693 -6.20 9.66 8.95
N ASP A 694 -5.00 10.13 9.30
CA ASP A 694 -4.11 9.50 10.29
C ASP A 694 -4.74 9.50 11.70
N LEU A 695 -5.42 10.58 12.11
CA LEU A 695 -6.18 10.63 13.36
C LEU A 695 -7.31 9.59 13.35
N ARG A 696 -8.14 9.55 12.30
CA ARG A 696 -9.27 8.62 12.17
C ARG A 696 -8.81 7.16 12.14
N THR A 697 -7.79 6.86 11.37
CA THR A 697 -7.39 5.47 11.07
C THR A 697 -6.35 4.91 12.05
N LYS A 698 -5.57 5.75 12.73
CA LYS A 698 -4.45 5.31 13.58
C LYS A 698 -4.43 5.96 14.97
N ALA A 699 -5.39 6.86 15.28
CA ALA A 699 -5.37 7.69 16.48
C ALA A 699 -4.01 8.39 16.67
N ARG A 700 -3.45 8.91 15.56
CA ARG A 700 -2.13 9.53 15.53
C ARG A 700 -2.18 10.97 16.06
N ILE A 701 -2.32 11.14 17.37
CA ILE A 701 -2.50 12.44 18.02
C ILE A 701 -1.14 13.10 18.24
N PHE A 702 -0.95 14.31 17.70
CA PHE A 702 0.29 15.07 17.87
C PHE A 702 0.50 15.50 19.32
N VAL A 703 1.75 15.38 19.82
CA VAL A 703 2.13 15.80 21.18
C VAL A 703 3.17 16.90 21.08
N PRO A 704 2.80 18.19 21.24
CA PRO A 704 3.72 19.32 21.02
C PRO A 704 5.00 19.26 21.85
N ASN A 705 4.89 18.89 23.13
CA ASN A 705 6.03 18.78 24.05
C ASN A 705 6.76 17.43 23.95
N GLY A 706 6.31 16.54 23.07
CA GLY A 706 6.90 15.22 22.89
C GLY A 706 7.86 15.21 21.70
N ARG A 707 8.93 14.43 21.80
CA ARG A 707 9.88 14.20 20.70
C ARG A 707 10.16 12.71 20.53
N SER A 708 10.30 12.26 19.29
CA SER A 708 10.85 10.94 18.97
C SER A 708 12.36 11.08 18.88
N MET A 709 13.11 10.43 19.78
CA MET A 709 14.56 10.60 19.91
C MET A 709 15.30 9.27 19.72
N MET A 710 16.53 9.35 19.23
CA MET A 710 17.43 8.19 19.22
C MET A 710 17.92 7.89 20.64
N GLY A 711 17.82 6.63 21.05
CA GLY A 711 18.39 6.16 22.31
C GLY A 711 19.90 5.99 22.21
N CYS A 712 20.62 6.63 23.12
CA CYS A 712 22.07 6.56 23.27
C CYS A 712 22.45 5.96 24.63
N LEU A 713 23.71 5.56 24.77
CA LEU A 713 24.28 4.99 25.99
C LEU A 713 25.21 6.00 26.63
N ASP A 714 25.14 6.12 27.96
CA ASP A 714 26.12 6.86 28.73
C ASP A 714 27.43 6.08 28.85
N GLU A 715 28.37 6.38 27.96
CA GLU A 715 29.73 5.84 27.97
C GLU A 715 30.56 6.32 29.17
N THR A 716 30.15 7.41 29.85
CA THR A 716 30.86 7.95 31.02
C THR A 716 30.52 7.22 32.31
N GLY A 717 29.37 6.53 32.36
CA GLY A 717 28.87 5.84 33.55
C GLY A 717 28.48 6.78 34.69
N THR A 718 28.14 8.02 34.39
CA THR A 718 27.73 9.04 35.37
C THR A 718 26.25 8.92 35.74
N LEU A 719 25.39 8.52 34.80
CA LEU A 719 23.95 8.38 35.05
C LEU A 719 23.65 7.15 35.93
N GLU A 720 22.79 7.35 36.94
CA GLU A 720 22.28 6.28 37.79
C GLU A 720 21.01 5.62 37.22
N TYR A 721 20.64 4.47 37.79
CA TYR A 721 19.42 3.77 37.39
C TYR A 721 18.17 4.66 37.57
N GLY A 722 17.37 4.79 36.51
CA GLY A 722 16.19 5.67 36.50
C GLY A 722 16.47 7.11 36.05
N GLN A 723 17.73 7.49 35.86
CA GLN A 723 18.13 8.79 35.32
C GLN A 723 18.36 8.72 33.81
N VAL A 724 18.17 9.83 33.12
CA VAL A 724 18.51 10.03 31.71
C VAL A 724 19.09 11.43 31.49
N PHE A 725 19.81 11.63 30.39
CA PHE A 725 20.20 12.96 29.92
C PHE A 725 19.47 13.29 28.62
N VAL A 726 18.89 14.48 28.53
CA VAL A 726 18.16 14.96 27.36
C VAL A 726 18.48 16.43 27.11
N GLN A 727 19.12 16.69 25.98
CA GLN A 727 19.34 18.03 25.43
C GLN A 727 18.82 18.06 24.01
N PHE A 728 18.13 19.13 23.64
CA PHE A 728 17.52 19.25 22.32
C PHE A 728 17.68 20.64 21.73
N SER A 729 17.72 20.70 20.41
CA SER A 729 17.82 21.96 19.67
C SER A 729 16.50 22.75 19.75
N ARG A 730 16.61 24.08 19.80
CA ARG A 730 15.46 25.02 19.83
C ARG A 730 14.71 25.15 18.52
N VAL A 731 15.19 24.52 17.44
CA VAL A 731 14.40 24.39 16.21
C VAL A 731 13.11 23.65 16.56
N GLY A 732 12.00 24.40 16.58
CA GLY A 732 10.67 23.91 16.96
C GLY A 732 10.13 24.30 18.35
N ASN A 733 10.78 25.19 19.10
CA ASN A 733 10.26 25.75 20.37
C ASN A 733 10.00 27.27 20.27
N LEU A 734 9.38 27.74 19.19
CA LEU A 734 8.70 29.04 19.19
C LEU A 734 7.48 28.90 20.12
N GLN A 735 7.68 29.21 21.40
CA GLN A 735 6.59 29.22 22.37
C GLN A 735 5.46 30.12 21.87
N PHE A 736 4.25 29.55 21.87
CA PHE A 736 2.99 30.26 21.87
C PHE A 736 3.08 31.46 22.84
N GLY A 737 3.11 32.69 22.31
CA GLY A 737 2.73 33.88 23.10
C GLY A 737 3.75 35.01 23.28
N SER A 738 4.96 35.01 22.69
CA SER A 738 5.84 36.19 22.81
C SER A 738 5.78 37.08 21.55
N LYS A 739 5.08 38.21 21.68
CA LYS A 739 4.80 39.24 20.63
C LYS A 739 6.02 40.09 20.23
N THR A 740 7.24 39.63 20.42
CA THR A 740 8.44 40.47 20.21
C THR A 740 9.40 39.83 19.21
N MET A 741 9.06 39.92 17.93
CA MET A 741 10.00 39.73 16.82
C MET A 741 10.59 41.09 16.44
N LEU A 742 11.70 41.46 17.08
CA LEU A 742 12.61 42.48 16.57
C LEU A 742 13.94 41.81 16.26
N LYS A 743 14.25 41.83 14.96
CA LYS A 743 15.58 41.70 14.33
C LYS A 743 16.72 41.44 15.32
N SER A 744 17.22 40.21 15.38
CA SER A 744 18.60 39.98 15.81
C SER A 744 19.40 39.42 14.62
N SER A 745 20.22 40.34 14.11
CA SER A 745 21.55 40.19 13.56
C SER A 745 22.11 38.77 13.38
N ARG A 746 22.64 38.56 12.17
CA ARG A 746 23.53 37.47 11.76
C ARG A 746 24.74 37.28 12.70
N SER A 747 24.55 36.49 13.74
CA SER A 747 25.64 35.79 14.43
C SER A 747 25.15 34.41 14.83
N GLU A 748 25.24 33.48 13.87
CA GLU A 748 25.09 32.05 14.07
C GLU A 748 26.18 31.58 15.05
N SER A 749 25.81 31.30 16.29
CA SER A 749 26.63 30.55 17.24
C SER A 749 26.00 29.17 17.49
N PRO A 750 26.79 28.12 17.82
CA PRO A 750 26.31 26.74 17.95
C PRO A 750 25.40 26.46 19.18
N LEU A 751 24.83 27.48 19.83
CA LEU A 751 24.46 27.47 21.25
C LEU A 751 22.96 27.52 21.60
N ASP A 752 22.04 27.33 20.64
CA ASP A 752 20.60 27.33 20.94
C ASP A 752 20.05 25.92 21.28
N ALA A 753 20.69 25.24 22.23
CA ALA A 753 20.26 23.95 22.77
C ALA A 753 19.74 24.10 24.20
N PHE A 754 18.65 23.40 24.54
CA PHE A 754 18.03 23.42 25.86
C PHE A 754 18.21 22.06 26.55
N ILE A 755 18.70 22.09 27.79
CA ILE A 755 18.85 20.92 28.65
C ILE A 755 17.56 20.77 29.47
N PHE A 756 16.89 19.64 29.33
CA PHE A 756 15.69 19.35 30.09
C PHE A 756 16.02 18.68 31.43
N GLN A 757 15.42 19.17 32.51
CA GLN A 757 15.52 18.59 33.85
C GLN A 757 14.10 18.37 34.40
N GLY A 758 13.86 17.20 34.98
CA GLY A 758 12.55 16.84 35.52
C GLY A 758 12.09 15.44 35.09
N GLU A 759 10.83 15.13 35.37
CA GLU A 759 10.25 13.84 35.01
C GLU A 759 9.83 13.81 33.54
N LEU A 760 10.05 12.66 32.90
CA LEU A 760 9.60 12.42 31.53
C LEU A 760 9.08 11.00 31.37
N VAL A 761 8.24 10.80 30.35
CA VAL A 761 7.70 9.50 29.96
C VAL A 761 8.40 9.03 28.70
N VAL A 762 8.98 7.82 28.75
CA VAL A 762 9.58 7.15 27.60
C VAL A 762 8.74 5.95 27.22
N ALA A 763 8.49 5.80 25.91
CA ALA A 763 7.90 4.61 25.32
C ALA A 763 8.65 4.22 24.05
N LYS A 764 8.72 2.92 23.75
CA LYS A 764 9.37 2.42 22.53
C LYS A 764 8.37 1.66 21.67
N ASN A 765 8.08 2.20 20.49
CA ASN A 765 7.20 1.52 19.54
C ASN A 765 7.89 0.29 18.90
N PRO A 766 7.18 -0.84 18.71
CA PRO A 766 5.81 -1.11 19.17
C PRO A 766 5.74 -1.36 20.69
N CYS A 767 4.71 -0.86 21.35
CA CYS A 767 4.49 -1.05 22.79
C CYS A 767 3.42 -2.14 23.00
N LEU A 768 3.73 -3.18 23.76
CA LEU A 768 2.86 -4.35 23.95
C LEU A 768 2.61 -4.68 25.42
N HIS A 769 3.52 -4.30 26.32
CA HIS A 769 3.43 -4.55 27.75
C HIS A 769 3.35 -3.21 28.52
N PRO A 770 2.60 -3.10 29.64
CA PRO A 770 2.53 -1.87 30.43
C PRO A 770 3.90 -1.32 30.84
N GLY A 771 4.87 -2.22 31.09
CA GLY A 771 6.26 -1.87 31.38
C GLY A 771 7.08 -1.31 30.20
N ASP A 772 6.53 -1.25 28.99
CA ASP A 772 7.15 -0.57 27.84
C ASP A 772 7.03 0.96 27.93
N VAL A 773 6.18 1.45 28.83
CA VAL A 773 6.08 2.87 29.21
C VAL A 773 6.76 3.05 30.56
N ARG A 774 7.72 3.98 30.64
CA ARG A 774 8.50 4.25 31.85
C ARG A 774 8.53 5.73 32.17
N VAL A 775 8.43 6.07 33.44
CA VAL A 775 8.73 7.40 33.97
C VAL A 775 10.20 7.40 34.39
N LEU A 776 10.97 8.37 33.88
CA LEU A 776 12.39 8.54 34.17
C LEU A 776 12.68 9.99 34.57
N LYS A 777 13.80 10.21 35.26
CA LYS A 777 14.23 11.55 35.67
C LYS A 777 15.36 12.05 34.77
N ALA A 778 15.11 13.12 34.04
CA ALA A 778 16.15 13.84 33.32
C ALA A 778 16.99 14.69 34.29
N VAL A 779 18.30 14.55 34.20
CA VAL A 779 19.29 15.26 35.03
C VAL A 779 20.35 15.91 34.15
N ASP A 780 20.90 17.03 34.62
CA ASP A 780 22.01 17.71 33.93
C ASP A 780 23.34 17.02 34.23
N VAL A 781 24.09 16.73 33.19
CA VAL A 781 25.38 16.03 33.24
C VAL A 781 26.36 16.73 32.29
N PRO A 782 27.30 17.53 32.79
CA PRO A 782 28.22 18.33 31.96
C PRO A 782 29.02 17.53 30.93
N CYS A 783 29.45 16.31 31.26
CA CYS A 783 30.19 15.48 30.30
C CYS A 783 29.33 15.00 29.11
N LEU A 784 28.00 15.11 29.17
CA LEU A 784 27.07 14.70 28.12
C LEU A 784 26.53 15.87 27.27
N HIS A 785 26.96 17.12 27.51
CA HIS A 785 26.48 18.31 26.78
C HIS A 785 26.71 18.29 25.26
N HIS A 786 27.58 17.41 24.78
CA HIS A 786 27.80 17.15 23.35
C HIS A 786 26.67 16.32 22.69
N MET A 787 25.77 15.75 23.49
CA MET A 787 24.67 14.89 23.04
C MET A 787 23.38 15.69 22.84
N VAL A 788 23.03 15.98 21.59
CA VAL A 788 21.87 16.81 21.22
C VAL A 788 20.88 16.03 20.37
N ASP A 789 19.58 16.26 20.58
CA ASP A 789 18.46 15.62 19.88
C ASP A 789 18.47 14.09 19.98
N CYS A 790 18.96 13.59 21.11
CA CYS A 790 18.96 12.19 21.51
C CYS A 790 18.70 12.06 23.02
N ILE A 791 18.30 10.88 23.45
CA ILE A 791 18.10 10.55 24.87
C ILE A 791 19.19 9.57 25.30
N VAL A 792 19.96 9.92 26.33
CA VAL A 792 21.07 9.10 26.82
C VAL A 792 20.61 8.30 28.04
N PHE A 793 20.75 6.98 27.97
CA PHE A 793 20.37 6.03 29.00
C PHE A 793 21.57 5.58 29.84
N PRO A 794 21.36 5.23 31.12
CA PRO A 794 22.41 4.81 32.01
C PRO A 794 22.89 3.40 31.62
N GLN A 795 24.18 3.15 31.81
CA GLN A 795 24.74 1.80 31.72
C GLN A 795 24.60 0.99 33.03
N LYS A 796 24.01 1.58 34.07
CA LYS A 796 23.75 0.99 35.38
C LYS A 796 22.28 0.63 35.54
N GLY A 797 21.96 -0.50 36.18
CA GLY A 797 20.57 -0.78 36.53
C GLY A 797 20.21 -2.22 36.87
N LYS A 798 18.98 -2.38 37.36
CA LYS A 798 18.36 -3.66 37.72
C LYS A 798 17.71 -4.40 36.52
N ARG A 799 17.73 -3.77 35.33
CA ARG A 799 16.92 -3.99 34.12
C ARG A 799 15.62 -3.21 34.09
#